data_AF-A0A2J5PEG6-F1
#
_entry.id   AF-A0A2J5PEG6-F1
#
_cell.length_a   1.000
_cell.length_b   1.000
_cell.length_c   1.000
_cell.angle_alpha   90.00
_cell.angle_beta   90.00
_cell.angle_gamma   90.00
#
_symmetry.space_group_name_H-M   'P 1'
#
loop_
_entity.id
_entity.type
_entity.pdbx_description
1 polymer ?
#
loop_
_entity_poly.entity_id
_entity_poly.type
_entity_poly.pdbx_seq_one_letter_code
_entity_poly.pdbx_strand_id
1 'polypeptide(L)'
;MPTVPQYQRQSQTQTAPVMTSNLRVPENPLVQGIQQAADTSINMMADAKRKADVALSQDALLQFNQFGDDQFNNPDNGLITKQGKAALGQSDVVMQNMQQKAQDLLGTVPDGEARQQLSFQLQQSMQSYHNQARRYEVNQFQQFQDQAFTSGNSLAVTQSTGLYNDNPAFVGLAKQRFDAIDQYADAHGMPDEWRVQQKTQLKEQMGQSAWVGNIAQKYSELLQTNGEPGDLDGVGRVVAHGNSGAARGLRNNNPGNIEAGSNPWEGQTGSDGRFATFATPEHGIRALGKNLLSYQRQGYDTVSEIVNRWAPASDGNNTDAYIKALCSALGVGADDPLDVSNPKTLAALCAGIVKHENGSVPYSADQLETGVSAALGLTNLDSPKRYTGNAAFDAMSPQMQMQALRQANELNNQYRQQYAEQLSSVVKDAYSALDEGLRPAQLPSEADFIRANGPRVGALKWQDMQAQIQYGGVIGAAKDLTPEGRQDILERLRPQDPNAPGFAANQQRWEKMQSKFKQMDTEWQAQQGRNRLVSSLQNNFPLDPNDKNNQAAVDHYFAQDIAPSFSISDPQSINALATVTTKSGMIPTQVKTMLNSGATSRDPTLVVPMAKFYGQLFDNNPAAAATLDKGTMAFYGKVYDYSRAGVPEDKAVDMAYSQVFQ
;
A
#
# COMPACT_ATOMS: atom_id res chain seq x y z
N MET A 1 36.75 14.52 -8.11
CA MET A 1 38.07 15.18 -8.32
C MET A 1 37.84 16.38 -9.22
N PRO A 2 38.30 17.56 -8.80
CA PRO A 2 39.42 18.18 -9.52
C PRO A 2 40.50 18.73 -8.58
N THR A 3 41.68 18.91 -9.18
CA THR A 3 43.03 19.07 -8.66
C THR A 3 43.36 20.49 -8.17
N VAL A 4 44.13 20.57 -7.08
CA VAL A 4 44.70 21.80 -6.50
C VAL A 4 46.11 22.04 -7.08
N PRO A 5 46.48 23.27 -7.49
CA PRO A 5 47.86 23.58 -7.87
C PRO A 5 48.75 23.76 -6.62
N GLN A 6 49.87 23.04 -6.57
CA GLN A 6 50.96 23.27 -5.61
C GLN A 6 51.84 24.43 -6.08
N TYR A 7 52.20 25.34 -5.16
CA TYR A 7 53.32 26.25 -5.36
C TYR A 7 54.49 25.85 -4.46
N GLN A 8 55.56 25.37 -5.12
CA GLN A 8 56.89 25.10 -4.58
C GLN A 8 57.63 26.43 -4.37
N ARG A 9 58.09 26.72 -3.15
CA ARG A 9 59.06 27.80 -2.91
C ARG A 9 60.42 27.37 -3.45
N GLN A 10 60.88 28.02 -4.53
CA GLN A 10 62.29 28.01 -4.94
C GLN A 10 63.03 29.15 -4.26
N SER A 11 63.98 28.81 -3.39
CA SER A 11 65.03 29.69 -2.91
C SER A 11 66.06 29.92 -4.02
N GLN A 12 66.32 31.17 -4.39
CA GLN A 12 67.54 31.58 -5.09
C GLN A 12 68.28 32.63 -4.27
N THR A 13 69.50 32.25 -3.87
CA THR A 13 70.56 33.08 -3.33
C THR A 13 71.17 33.90 -4.46
N GLN A 14 71.18 35.23 -4.34
CA GLN A 14 72.04 36.10 -5.16
C GLN A 14 72.91 36.94 -4.24
N THR A 15 74.21 36.64 -4.27
CA THR A 15 75.31 37.41 -3.70
C THR A 15 75.76 38.49 -4.70
N ALA A 16 76.18 39.64 -4.17
CA ALA A 16 76.86 40.73 -4.90
C ALA A 16 77.90 41.39 -3.95
N PRO A 17 78.94 42.08 -4.45
CA PRO A 17 80.31 41.57 -4.49
C PRO A 17 81.26 42.14 -3.42
N VAL A 18 82.35 41.42 -3.18
CA VAL A 18 83.48 41.81 -2.32
C VAL A 18 84.41 42.75 -3.09
N MET A 19 84.64 43.94 -2.55
CA MET A 19 85.75 44.82 -2.95
C MET A 19 86.89 44.69 -1.94
N THR A 20 87.98 44.11 -2.41
CA THR A 20 89.27 44.04 -1.72
C THR A 20 90.06 45.32 -1.96
N SER A 21 90.63 45.90 -0.92
CA SER A 21 91.70 46.91 -1.05
C SER A 21 92.71 46.73 0.07
N ASN A 22 93.93 46.43 -0.37
CA ASN A 22 95.13 46.14 0.40
C ASN A 22 95.53 47.29 1.34
N LEU A 23 95.85 46.98 2.60
CA LEU A 23 96.79 47.78 3.37
C LEU A 23 97.84 46.89 4.04
N ARG A 24 99.10 47.25 3.74
CA ARG A 24 100.36 46.67 4.20
C ARG A 24 100.51 46.75 5.72
N VAL A 25 101.02 45.66 6.28
CA VAL A 25 101.72 45.63 7.56
C VAL A 25 103.16 46.12 7.33
N PRO A 26 103.70 46.95 8.23
CA PRO A 26 105.05 46.73 8.71
C PRO A 26 105.12 46.59 10.24
N GLU A 27 106.20 45.92 10.65
CA GLU A 27 106.46 45.27 11.92
C GLU A 27 106.65 46.18 13.16
N ASN A 28 106.47 45.51 14.31
CA ASN A 28 106.72 45.86 15.72
C ASN A 28 108.13 46.46 15.98
N PRO A 29 108.36 47.26 17.04
CA PRO A 29 108.53 46.69 18.38
C PRO A 29 108.04 47.54 19.60
N LEU A 30 107.43 46.84 20.56
CA LEU A 30 107.51 46.90 22.03
C LEU A 30 107.92 48.21 22.78
N VAL A 31 107.04 48.56 23.75
CA VAL A 31 107.31 48.94 25.17
C VAL A 31 107.63 50.41 25.48
N GLN A 32 106.66 51.14 26.06
CA GLN A 32 106.49 51.44 27.52
C GLN A 32 105.58 52.68 27.74
N GLY A 33 104.52 52.56 28.56
CA GLY A 33 103.68 53.70 29.01
C GLY A 33 102.26 53.32 29.47
N ILE A 34 102.13 52.73 30.65
CA ILE A 34 101.00 51.91 31.14
C ILE A 34 99.71 52.65 31.58
N GLN A 35 99.56 53.96 31.39
CA GLN A 35 98.38 54.68 31.91
C GLN A 35 97.23 54.96 30.93
N GLN A 36 97.44 54.97 29.59
CA GLN A 36 96.35 55.18 28.61
C GLN A 36 95.71 53.88 28.08
N ALA A 37 96.33 52.72 28.32
CA ALA A 37 95.78 51.41 27.97
C ALA A 37 94.70 50.93 28.96
N ALA A 38 94.71 51.44 30.20
CA ALA A 38 93.72 51.07 31.22
C ALA A 38 92.31 51.61 30.90
N ASP A 39 92.17 52.89 30.56
CA ASP A 39 90.85 53.48 30.24
C ASP A 39 90.25 52.94 28.92
N THR A 40 91.10 52.66 27.93
CA THR A 40 90.65 52.10 26.64
C THR A 40 90.26 50.62 26.77
N SER A 41 90.98 49.83 27.58
CA SER A 41 90.63 48.41 27.82
C SER A 41 89.40 48.25 28.72
N ILE A 42 89.21 49.13 29.70
CA ILE A 42 87.99 49.16 30.54
C ILE A 42 86.75 49.49 29.69
N ASN A 43 86.83 50.47 28.79
CA ASN A 43 85.72 50.81 27.88
C ASN A 43 85.45 49.70 26.85
N MET A 44 86.49 49.06 26.29
CA MET A 44 86.32 47.90 25.39
C MET A 44 85.73 46.67 26.10
N MET A 45 86.07 46.45 27.38
CA MET A 45 85.51 45.35 28.17
C MET A 45 84.06 45.62 28.59
N ALA A 46 83.72 46.87 28.91
CA ALA A 46 82.34 47.30 29.14
C ALA A 46 81.48 47.19 27.87
N ASP A 47 82.03 47.51 26.70
CA ASP A 47 81.36 47.33 25.40
C ASP A 47 81.20 45.85 25.02
N ALA A 48 82.23 45.03 25.26
CA ALA A 48 82.15 43.59 25.04
C ALA A 48 81.11 42.94 25.95
N LYS A 49 81.04 43.38 27.22
CA LYS A 49 80.02 42.94 28.17
C LYS A 49 78.61 43.36 27.73
N ARG A 50 78.40 44.61 27.34
CA ARG A 50 77.11 45.08 26.80
C ARG A 50 76.66 44.30 25.57
N LYS A 51 77.57 44.01 24.63
CA LYS A 51 77.28 43.18 23.45
C LYS A 51 76.93 41.74 23.82
N ALA A 52 77.60 41.16 24.82
CA ALA A 52 77.28 39.83 25.33
C ALA A 52 75.91 39.79 26.02
N ASP A 53 75.59 40.78 26.85
CA ASP A 53 74.28 40.89 27.51
C ASP A 53 73.14 41.07 26.48
N VAL A 54 73.37 41.86 25.42
CA VAL A 54 72.43 41.99 24.30
C VAL A 54 72.28 40.67 23.53
N ALA A 55 73.38 39.94 23.24
CA ALA A 55 73.31 38.64 22.57
C ALA A 55 72.53 37.60 23.40
N LEU A 56 72.77 37.54 24.71
CA LEU A 56 72.01 36.70 25.63
C LEU A 56 70.53 37.07 25.64
N SER A 57 70.21 38.37 25.61
CA SER A 57 68.81 38.82 25.54
C SER A 57 68.11 38.41 24.23
N GLN A 58 68.81 38.47 23.10
CA GLN A 58 68.27 38.05 21.81
C GLN A 58 68.05 36.54 21.73
N ASP A 59 68.99 35.76 22.25
CA ASP A 59 68.86 34.30 22.35
C ASP A 59 67.69 33.91 23.26
N ALA A 60 67.57 34.55 24.42
CA ALA A 60 66.43 34.37 25.32
C ALA A 60 65.08 34.67 24.62
N LEU A 61 64.99 35.77 23.88
CA LEU A 61 63.78 36.10 23.12
C LEU A 61 63.46 35.06 22.02
N LEU A 62 64.48 34.56 21.33
CA LEU A 62 64.31 33.50 20.32
C LEU A 62 63.78 32.21 20.96
N GLN A 63 64.39 31.76 22.05
CA GLN A 63 63.94 30.58 22.80
C GLN A 63 62.52 30.76 23.33
N PHE A 64 62.17 31.97 23.76
CA PHE A 64 60.81 32.29 24.21
C PHE A 64 59.78 32.14 23.10
N ASN A 65 60.04 32.71 21.92
CA ASN A 65 59.12 32.62 20.78
C ASN A 65 59.01 31.18 20.26
N GLN A 66 60.12 30.42 20.22
CA GLN A 66 60.07 28.99 19.86
C GLN A 66 59.21 28.18 20.83
N PHE A 67 59.35 28.44 22.13
CA PHE A 67 58.51 27.82 23.15
C PHE A 67 57.04 28.22 22.98
N GLY A 68 56.75 29.50 22.72
CA GLY A 68 55.42 29.99 22.41
C GLY A 68 54.81 29.30 21.19
N ASP A 69 55.56 29.15 20.11
CA ASP A 69 55.10 28.47 18.90
C ASP A 69 54.82 26.98 19.14
N ASP A 70 55.62 26.32 19.98
CA ASP A 70 55.42 24.91 20.37
C ASP A 70 54.16 24.74 21.24
N GLN A 71 53.91 25.65 22.19
CA GLN A 71 52.67 25.66 22.99
C GLN A 71 51.41 25.71 22.12
N PHE A 72 51.48 26.23 20.89
CA PHE A 72 50.39 26.23 19.95
C PHE A 72 50.42 25.03 19.02
N ASN A 73 51.53 24.84 18.31
CA ASN A 73 51.59 24.01 17.11
C ASN A 73 52.11 22.59 17.34
N ASN A 74 52.52 22.26 18.56
CA ASN A 74 52.99 20.92 18.86
C ASN A 74 51.86 19.89 18.61
N PRO A 75 52.08 18.89 17.73
CA PRO A 75 51.03 17.95 17.35
C PRO A 75 50.62 16.99 18.47
N ASP A 76 51.45 16.82 19.51
CA ASP A 76 51.20 15.88 20.59
C ASP A 76 50.52 16.55 21.79
N ASN A 77 50.88 17.81 22.09
CA ASN A 77 50.45 18.48 23.33
C ASN A 77 50.09 19.96 23.17
N GLY A 78 50.25 20.56 21.99
CA GLY A 78 49.98 21.98 21.75
C GLY A 78 48.49 22.30 21.77
N LEU A 79 48.16 23.60 21.85
CA LEU A 79 46.79 24.11 21.92
C LEU A 79 45.92 23.59 20.76
N ILE A 80 46.49 23.38 19.57
CA ILE A 80 45.76 22.86 18.39
C ILE A 80 45.13 21.48 18.61
N THR A 81 45.63 20.71 19.59
CA THR A 81 45.11 19.38 19.95
C THR A 81 43.85 19.46 20.81
N LYS A 82 43.55 20.63 21.38
CA LYS A 82 42.43 20.85 22.30
C LYS A 82 41.25 21.47 21.54
N GLN A 83 40.38 20.63 20.98
CA GLN A 83 39.23 21.06 20.18
C GLN A 83 37.92 21.14 20.97
N GLY A 84 36.98 21.95 20.49
CA GLY A 84 35.64 22.10 21.07
C GLY A 84 35.68 22.47 22.56
N LYS A 85 34.96 21.73 23.41
CA LYS A 85 34.94 21.95 24.87
C LYS A 85 36.32 21.82 25.53
N ALA A 86 37.23 21.02 24.96
CA ALA A 86 38.56 20.81 25.54
C ALA A 86 39.48 22.04 25.42
N ALA A 87 39.15 23.00 24.55
CA ALA A 87 39.89 24.26 24.39
C ALA A 87 39.66 25.26 25.54
N LEU A 88 38.57 25.08 26.30
CA LEU A 88 38.13 26.04 27.31
C LEU A 88 39.13 26.12 28.48
N GLY A 89 39.53 27.34 28.85
CA GLY A 89 40.55 27.62 29.85
C GLY A 89 41.99 27.33 29.41
N GLN A 90 42.22 26.83 28.19
CA GLN A 90 43.57 26.52 27.72
C GLN A 90 44.38 27.78 27.40
N SER A 91 43.74 28.92 27.12
CA SER A 91 44.47 30.18 26.99
C SER A 91 45.15 30.62 28.29
N ASP A 92 44.56 30.33 29.44
CA ASP A 92 45.15 30.61 30.75
C ASP A 92 46.33 29.67 31.05
N VAL A 93 46.22 28.39 30.65
CA VAL A 93 47.32 27.42 30.76
C VAL A 93 48.52 27.83 29.91
N VAL A 94 48.29 28.21 28.64
CA VAL A 94 49.34 28.74 27.76
C VAL A 94 50.01 29.97 28.41
N MET A 95 49.23 30.86 29.03
CA MET A 95 49.80 32.02 29.72
C MET A 95 50.64 31.68 30.93
N GLN A 96 50.20 30.73 31.76
CA GLN A 96 50.98 30.27 32.91
C GLN A 96 52.32 29.69 32.46
N ASN A 97 52.32 28.85 31.43
CA ASN A 97 53.53 28.25 30.87
C ASN A 97 54.47 29.33 30.30
N MET A 98 53.93 30.29 29.57
CA MET A 98 54.70 31.41 29.00
C MET A 98 55.27 32.32 30.10
N GLN A 99 54.51 32.61 31.16
CA GLN A 99 54.99 33.42 32.27
C GLN A 99 56.16 32.75 32.99
N GLN A 100 56.06 31.43 33.24
CA GLN A 100 57.15 30.67 33.84
C GLN A 100 58.40 30.71 32.95
N LYS A 101 58.26 30.44 31.64
CA LYS A 101 59.38 30.46 30.70
C LYS A 101 60.04 31.84 30.61
N ALA A 102 59.25 32.91 30.64
CA ALA A 102 59.77 34.28 30.65
C ALA A 102 60.59 34.59 31.91
N GLN A 103 60.16 34.13 33.09
CA GLN A 103 60.90 34.29 34.35
C GLN A 103 62.24 33.54 34.31
N ASP A 104 62.22 32.30 33.86
CA ASP A 104 63.42 31.46 33.75
C ASP A 104 64.46 32.12 32.81
N LEU A 105 64.01 32.61 31.66
CA LEU A 105 64.85 33.27 30.67
C LEU A 105 65.35 34.66 31.12
N LEU A 106 64.55 35.41 31.89
CA LEU A 106 65.03 36.66 32.51
C LEU A 106 66.14 36.41 33.53
N GLY A 107 66.14 35.26 34.19
CA GLY A 107 67.18 34.84 35.13
C GLY A 107 68.53 34.53 34.49
N THR A 108 68.58 34.26 33.17
CA THR A 108 69.83 33.96 32.46
C THR A 108 70.55 35.22 31.95
N VAL A 109 69.87 36.37 31.94
CA VAL A 109 70.45 37.66 31.52
C VAL A 109 70.85 38.48 32.76
N PRO A 110 72.10 38.99 32.84
CA PRO A 110 72.54 39.83 33.94
C PRO A 110 71.70 41.10 34.14
N ASP A 111 71.65 41.62 35.35
CA ASP A 111 70.95 42.87 35.65
C ASP A 111 71.55 44.06 34.89
N GLY A 112 70.71 44.79 34.16
CA GLY A 112 71.13 45.91 33.32
C GLY A 112 70.09 46.28 32.26
N GLU A 113 70.46 47.17 31.35
CA GLU A 113 69.58 47.69 30.29
C GLU A 113 69.06 46.57 29.36
N ALA A 114 69.91 45.60 29.00
CA ALA A 114 69.53 44.48 28.13
C ALA A 114 68.43 43.60 28.76
N ARG A 115 68.46 43.37 30.08
CA ARG A 115 67.42 42.63 30.81
C ARG A 115 66.11 43.42 30.89
N GLN A 116 66.17 44.73 31.06
CA GLN A 116 64.99 45.60 31.05
C GLN A 116 64.32 45.60 29.66
N GLN A 117 65.11 45.72 28.60
CA GLN A 117 64.62 45.64 27.22
C GLN A 117 64.02 44.26 26.91
N LEU A 118 64.67 43.17 27.33
CA LEU A 118 64.14 41.81 27.21
C LEU A 118 62.81 41.67 27.94
N SER A 119 62.71 42.15 29.18
CA SER A 119 61.47 42.08 29.96
C SER A 119 60.29 42.73 29.20
N PHE A 120 60.52 43.88 28.58
CA PHE A 120 59.52 44.57 27.77
C PHE A 120 59.16 43.79 26.49
N GLN A 121 60.13 43.18 25.83
CA GLN A 121 59.91 42.35 24.63
C GLN A 121 59.15 41.06 24.95
N LEU A 122 59.51 40.37 26.04
CA LEU A 122 58.81 39.17 26.52
C LEU A 122 57.37 39.51 26.90
N GLN A 123 57.13 40.65 27.54
CA GLN A 123 55.78 41.10 27.88
C GLN A 123 54.90 41.31 26.64
N GLN A 124 55.45 41.95 25.60
CA GLN A 124 54.74 42.12 24.32
C GLN A 124 54.47 40.78 23.62
N SER A 125 55.46 39.89 23.58
CA SER A 125 55.31 38.56 22.97
C SER A 125 54.26 37.73 23.72
N MET A 126 54.29 37.72 25.06
CA MET A 126 53.25 37.10 25.90
C MET A 126 51.85 37.62 25.56
N GLN A 127 51.69 38.94 25.40
CA GLN A 127 50.40 39.51 25.05
C GLN A 127 49.92 39.08 23.65
N SER A 128 50.84 38.96 22.68
CA SER A 128 50.53 38.42 21.35
C SER A 128 50.04 36.97 21.43
N TYR A 129 50.77 36.09 22.11
CA TYR A 129 50.38 34.70 22.29
C TYR A 129 49.08 34.56 23.10
N HIS A 130 48.86 35.39 24.13
CA HIS A 130 47.59 35.40 24.84
C HIS A 130 46.41 35.65 23.91
N ASN A 131 46.51 36.69 23.08
CA ASN A 131 45.46 37.04 22.13
C ASN A 131 45.22 35.93 21.11
N GLN A 132 46.28 35.26 20.65
CA GLN A 132 46.16 34.11 19.75
C GLN A 132 45.47 32.93 20.43
N ALA A 133 45.84 32.59 21.67
CA ALA A 133 45.24 31.48 22.41
C ALA A 133 43.78 31.75 22.72
N ARG A 134 43.45 32.97 23.16
CA ARG A 134 42.07 33.40 23.41
C ARG A 134 41.22 33.33 22.16
N ARG A 135 41.72 33.77 21.00
CA ARG A 135 41.00 33.66 19.72
C ARG A 135 40.74 32.20 19.36
N TYR A 136 41.74 31.33 19.50
CA TYR A 136 41.57 29.90 19.22
C TYR A 136 40.53 29.27 20.14
N GLU A 137 40.64 29.50 21.45
CA GLU A 137 39.70 29.00 22.46
C GLU A 137 38.25 29.44 22.17
N VAL A 138 38.05 30.74 21.92
CA VAL A 138 36.72 31.29 21.59
C VAL A 138 36.16 30.64 20.33
N ASN A 139 36.97 30.51 19.27
CA ASN A 139 36.53 29.89 18.02
C ASN A 139 36.15 28.41 18.21
N GLN A 140 36.94 27.64 18.96
CA GLN A 140 36.66 26.23 19.25
C GLN A 140 35.39 26.06 20.09
N PHE A 141 35.21 26.91 21.09
CA PHE A 141 34.03 26.88 21.94
C PHE A 141 32.76 27.28 21.16
N GLN A 142 32.85 28.26 20.26
CA GLN A 142 31.75 28.62 19.36
C GLN A 142 31.36 27.45 18.44
N GLN A 143 32.34 26.80 17.78
CA GLN A 143 32.08 25.62 16.94
C GLN A 143 31.39 24.48 17.70
N PHE A 144 31.80 24.22 18.95
CA PHE A 144 31.16 23.21 19.79
C PHE A 144 29.69 23.54 20.08
N GLN A 145 29.39 24.81 20.41
CA GLN A 145 28.01 25.26 20.65
C GLN A 145 27.14 25.13 19.38
N ASP A 146 27.66 25.54 18.23
CA ASP A 146 26.96 25.44 16.93
C ASP A 146 26.64 23.99 16.58
N GLN A 147 27.60 23.09 16.77
CA GLN A 147 27.43 21.67 16.52
C GLN A 147 26.42 21.03 17.48
N ALA A 148 26.49 21.35 18.78
CA ALA A 148 25.56 20.85 19.78
C ALA A 148 24.13 21.34 19.51
N PHE A 149 23.98 22.61 19.12
CA PHE A 149 22.70 23.21 18.74
C PHE A 149 22.07 22.47 17.55
N THR A 150 22.82 22.36 16.46
CA THR A 150 22.37 21.71 15.21
C THR A 150 22.05 20.23 15.44
N SER A 151 22.92 19.51 16.15
CA SER A 151 22.73 18.08 16.43
C SER A 151 21.51 17.84 17.32
N GLY A 152 21.28 18.71 18.31
CA GLY A 152 20.10 18.63 19.16
C GLY A 152 18.79 18.84 18.38
N ASN A 153 18.77 19.74 17.39
CA ASN A 153 17.62 19.93 16.51
C ASN A 153 17.36 18.71 15.62
N SER A 154 18.42 18.16 15.00
CA SER A 154 18.33 16.93 14.20
C SER A 154 17.85 15.72 15.04
N LEU A 155 18.33 15.60 16.27
CA LEU A 155 17.88 14.57 17.20
C LEU A 155 16.40 14.75 17.55
N ALA A 156 15.93 15.97 17.77
CA ALA A 156 14.52 16.23 18.05
C ALA A 156 13.61 15.88 16.86
N VAL A 157 14.04 16.17 15.64
CA VAL A 157 13.34 15.70 14.42
C VAL A 157 13.27 14.17 14.42
N THR A 158 14.38 13.48 14.69
CA THR A 158 14.40 12.01 14.76
C THR A 158 13.49 11.47 15.86
N GLN A 159 13.53 12.05 17.06
CA GLN A 159 12.69 11.68 18.22
C GLN A 159 11.21 11.97 18.02
N SER A 160 10.87 12.91 17.14
CA SER A 160 9.47 13.17 16.79
C SER A 160 8.82 12.02 16.01
N THR A 161 9.64 11.11 15.45
CA THR A 161 9.17 9.87 14.83
C THR A 161 8.31 9.09 15.82
N GLY A 162 7.03 8.87 15.46
CA GLY A 162 6.09 8.15 16.31
C GLY A 162 5.21 9.02 17.21
N LEU A 163 5.55 10.30 17.40
CA LEU A 163 4.79 11.22 18.26
C LEU A 163 3.51 11.78 17.60
N TYR A 164 3.11 11.30 16.43
CA TYR A 164 1.94 11.81 15.69
C TYR A 164 0.65 11.82 16.54
N ASN A 165 0.45 10.83 17.41
CA ASN A 165 -0.74 10.73 18.28
C ASN A 165 -0.47 11.15 19.73
N ASP A 166 0.75 11.59 20.04
CA ASP A 166 1.17 11.98 21.39
C ASP A 166 1.41 13.49 21.42
N ASN A 167 0.30 14.24 21.44
CA ASN A 167 0.33 15.69 21.52
C ASN A 167 1.18 16.21 22.70
N PRO A 168 1.01 15.69 23.95
CA PRO A 168 1.83 16.14 25.07
C PRO A 168 3.33 15.93 24.84
N ALA A 169 3.75 14.76 24.35
CA ALA A 169 5.16 14.48 24.10
C ALA A 169 5.73 15.34 22.96
N PHE A 170 4.98 15.48 21.85
CA PHE A 170 5.39 16.32 20.72
C PHE A 170 5.57 17.78 21.14
N VAL A 171 4.58 18.34 21.85
CA VAL A 171 4.62 19.72 22.35
C VAL A 171 5.74 19.89 23.38
N GLY A 172 5.96 18.91 24.26
CA GLY A 172 7.04 18.94 25.25
C GLY A 172 8.42 18.99 24.59
N LEU A 173 8.66 18.13 23.60
CA LEU A 173 9.91 18.12 22.83
C LEU A 173 10.12 19.43 22.06
N ALA A 174 9.07 19.94 21.41
CA ALA A 174 9.14 21.21 20.69
C ALA A 174 9.49 22.39 21.62
N LYS A 175 8.84 22.47 22.79
CA LYS A 175 9.13 23.50 23.81
C LYS A 175 10.58 23.46 24.27
N GLN A 176 11.07 22.28 24.63
CA GLN A 176 12.47 22.10 25.04
C GLN A 176 13.46 22.62 23.99
N ARG A 177 13.17 22.38 22.70
CA ARG A 177 14.03 22.86 21.62
C ARG A 177 13.85 24.35 21.33
N PHE A 178 12.65 24.90 21.51
CA PHE A 178 12.42 26.34 21.37
C PHE A 178 13.18 27.13 22.42
N ASP A 179 13.24 26.64 23.67
CA ASP A 179 14.06 27.25 24.72
C ASP A 179 15.55 27.19 24.36
N ALA A 180 16.02 26.08 23.77
CA ALA A 180 17.40 25.97 23.29
C ALA A 180 17.71 26.92 22.11
N ILE A 181 16.75 27.17 21.23
CA ILE A 181 16.87 28.19 20.16
C ILE A 181 16.98 29.58 20.76
N ASP A 182 16.19 29.90 21.78
CA ASP A 182 16.25 31.21 22.44
C ASP A 182 17.59 31.41 23.15
N GLN A 183 18.07 30.41 23.89
CA GLN A 183 19.38 30.47 24.55
C GLN A 183 20.53 30.63 23.54
N TYR A 184 20.47 29.91 22.42
CA TYR A 184 21.47 30.04 21.36
C TYR A 184 21.45 31.45 20.75
N ALA A 185 20.26 31.98 20.47
CA ALA A 185 20.11 33.31 19.91
C ALA A 185 20.58 34.41 20.89
N ASP A 186 20.33 34.26 22.19
CA ASP A 186 20.82 35.19 23.22
C ASP A 186 22.36 35.17 23.28
N ALA A 187 22.95 33.98 23.26
CA ALA A 187 24.41 33.81 23.33
C ALA A 187 25.12 34.36 22.08
N HIS A 188 24.47 34.36 20.91
CA HIS A 188 25.05 34.76 19.63
C HIS A 188 24.53 36.12 19.11
N GLY A 189 23.67 36.81 19.86
CA GLY A 189 23.12 38.10 19.45
C GLY A 189 22.23 38.01 18.20
N MET A 190 21.52 36.89 18.00
CA MET A 190 20.66 36.67 16.84
C MET A 190 19.34 37.45 16.96
N PRO A 191 18.81 38.00 15.86
CA PRO A 191 17.57 38.78 15.86
C PRO A 191 16.34 37.91 16.09
N ASP A 192 15.23 38.53 16.51
CA ASP A 192 13.96 37.83 16.78
C ASP A 192 13.39 37.12 15.54
N GLU A 193 13.56 37.72 14.36
CA GLU A 193 13.17 37.11 13.08
C GLU A 193 13.86 35.75 12.86
N TRP A 194 15.14 35.66 13.24
CA TRP A 194 15.90 34.41 13.15
C TRP A 194 15.33 33.35 14.11
N ARG A 195 14.96 33.74 15.35
CA ARG A 195 14.33 32.83 16.31
C ARG A 195 13.04 32.25 15.75
N VAL A 196 12.17 33.11 15.20
CA VAL A 196 10.88 32.70 14.62
C VAL A 196 11.09 31.75 13.44
N GLN A 197 12.05 32.07 12.56
CA GLN A 197 12.39 31.22 11.42
C GLN A 197 12.90 29.85 11.87
N GLN A 198 13.85 29.79 12.81
CA GLN A 198 14.40 28.52 13.30
C GLN A 198 13.36 27.67 14.02
N LYS A 199 12.53 28.28 14.88
CA LYS A 199 11.43 27.57 15.55
C LYS A 199 10.41 27.03 14.54
N THR A 200 10.12 27.78 13.48
CA THR A 200 9.21 27.37 12.42
C THR A 200 9.78 26.24 11.58
N GLN A 201 11.03 26.35 11.15
CA GLN A 201 11.70 25.29 10.40
C GLN A 201 11.76 23.99 11.21
N LEU A 202 12.15 24.08 12.48
CA LEU A 202 12.26 22.91 13.35
C LEU A 202 10.92 22.21 13.57
N LYS A 203 9.86 22.96 13.94
CA LYS A 203 8.55 22.34 14.20
C LYS A 203 7.94 21.73 12.93
N GLU A 204 8.17 22.32 11.76
CA GLU A 204 7.72 21.77 10.48
C GLU A 204 8.44 20.46 10.15
N GLN A 205 9.77 20.41 10.33
CA GLN A 205 10.56 19.19 10.16
C GLN A 205 10.13 18.09 11.14
N MET A 206 9.89 18.45 12.41
CA MET A 206 9.37 17.52 13.42
C MET A 206 7.98 17.00 13.05
N GLY A 207 7.07 17.88 12.64
CA GLY A 207 5.72 17.49 12.20
C GLY A 207 5.78 16.52 11.03
N GLN A 208 6.60 16.81 10.02
CA GLN A 208 6.81 15.94 8.87
C GLN A 208 7.40 14.58 9.26
N SER A 209 8.42 14.56 10.13
CA SER A 209 9.05 13.30 10.59
C SER A 209 8.09 12.44 11.42
N ALA A 210 7.25 13.07 12.26
CA ALA A 210 6.21 12.38 13.02
C ALA A 210 5.21 11.63 12.11
N TRP A 211 4.88 12.21 10.94
CA TRP A 211 4.04 11.57 9.92
C TRP A 211 4.78 10.47 9.16
N VAL A 212 5.91 10.82 8.52
CA VAL A 212 6.60 9.94 7.57
C VAL A 212 7.05 8.62 8.21
N GLY A 213 7.48 8.65 9.47
CA GLY A 213 8.05 7.48 10.12
C GLY A 213 7.09 6.28 10.33
N ASN A 214 5.76 6.47 10.27
CA ASN A 214 4.78 5.39 10.50
C ASN A 214 3.60 5.41 9.53
N ILE A 215 3.80 5.97 8.33
CA ILE A 215 2.71 6.29 7.41
C ILE A 215 1.80 5.10 7.07
N ALA A 216 2.37 3.92 6.81
CA ALA A 216 1.62 2.73 6.42
C ALA A 216 0.66 2.24 7.52
N GLN A 217 0.97 2.50 8.79
CA GLN A 217 0.15 2.08 9.92
C GLN A 217 -0.86 3.15 10.35
N LYS A 218 -0.57 4.42 10.07
CA LYS A 218 -1.31 5.58 10.63
C LYS A 218 -2.13 6.36 9.61
N TYR A 219 -2.11 6.02 8.33
CA TYR A 219 -2.85 6.77 7.31
C TYR A 219 -4.36 6.86 7.63
N SER A 220 -4.96 5.80 8.18
CA SER A 220 -6.37 5.79 8.57
C SER A 220 -6.67 6.79 9.70
N GLU A 221 -5.80 6.84 10.72
CA GLU A 221 -5.89 7.78 11.84
C GLU A 221 -5.71 9.23 11.38
N LEU A 222 -4.76 9.48 10.47
CA LEU A 222 -4.58 10.80 9.85
C LEU A 222 -5.83 11.21 9.08
N LEU A 223 -6.42 10.33 8.28
CA LEU A 223 -7.64 10.64 7.54
C LEU A 223 -8.84 10.87 8.48
N GLN A 224 -8.94 10.13 9.59
CA GLN A 224 -10.00 10.33 10.58
C GLN A 224 -9.86 11.65 11.34
N THR A 225 -8.64 11.99 11.76
CA THR A 225 -8.38 13.14 12.64
C THR A 225 -8.17 14.44 11.86
N ASN A 226 -7.54 14.34 10.69
CA ASN A 226 -7.07 15.49 9.91
C ASN A 226 -7.69 15.56 8.50
N GLY A 227 -8.37 14.50 8.06
CA GLY A 227 -9.17 14.53 6.84
C GLY A 227 -10.27 15.57 6.92
N GLU A 228 -10.70 16.06 5.77
CA GLU A 228 -11.85 16.97 5.72
C GLU A 228 -13.15 16.20 5.93
N PRO A 229 -14.24 16.85 6.35
CA PRO A 229 -15.52 16.15 6.49
C PRO A 229 -15.97 15.46 5.19
N GLY A 230 -15.63 16.03 4.04
CA GLY A 230 -15.88 15.43 2.72
C GLY A 230 -15.03 14.21 2.38
N ASP A 231 -13.99 13.86 3.15
CA ASP A 231 -13.23 12.61 3.04
C ASP A 231 -13.82 11.50 3.93
N LEU A 232 -14.71 11.88 4.85
CA LEU A 232 -15.49 11.01 5.74
C LEU A 232 -16.92 10.87 5.19
N ASP A 233 -17.94 10.90 6.06
CA ASP A 233 -19.36 10.77 5.72
C ASP A 233 -20.00 12.08 5.18
N GLY A 234 -19.20 13.13 4.98
CA GLY A 234 -19.73 14.46 4.68
C GLY A 234 -20.49 15.05 5.87
N VAL A 235 -21.14 16.19 5.68
CA VAL A 235 -22.00 16.85 6.67
C VAL A 235 -23.37 17.15 6.05
N GLY A 236 -24.44 17.14 6.86
CA GLY A 236 -25.76 17.60 6.43
C GLY A 236 -25.82 19.12 6.29
N ARG A 237 -26.85 19.65 5.60
CA ARG A 237 -27.23 21.06 5.76
C ARG A 237 -28.30 21.16 6.86
N VAL A 238 -28.34 22.30 7.55
CA VAL A 238 -29.44 22.61 8.47
C VAL A 238 -30.01 24.01 8.25
N VAL A 239 -31.33 24.12 8.39
CA VAL A 239 -32.11 25.33 8.14
C VAL A 239 -31.85 26.39 9.22
N ALA A 240 -31.43 27.58 8.81
CA ALA A 240 -31.32 28.74 9.69
C ALA A 240 -32.68 29.45 9.82
N HIS A 241 -33.34 29.30 10.98
CA HIS A 241 -34.51 30.10 11.33
C HIS A 241 -34.05 31.46 11.91
N GLY A 242 -33.80 32.44 11.03
CA GLY A 242 -33.53 33.84 11.41
C GLY A 242 -32.27 34.45 10.80
N ASN A 243 -32.42 35.65 10.24
CA ASN A 243 -31.50 36.42 9.38
C ASN A 243 -31.17 35.77 8.02
N SER A 244 -31.71 36.40 6.96
CA SER A 244 -31.67 36.00 5.54
C SER A 244 -30.44 35.18 5.15
N GLY A 245 -30.63 33.88 4.89
CA GLY A 245 -29.57 32.93 4.50
C GLY A 245 -28.71 33.42 3.33
N ALA A 246 -29.31 34.16 2.39
CA ALA A 246 -28.65 34.80 1.26
C ALA A 246 -27.51 35.76 1.65
N ALA A 247 -27.63 36.52 2.75
CA ALA A 247 -26.56 37.43 3.17
C ALA A 247 -25.45 36.70 3.95
N ARG A 248 -25.77 35.55 4.57
CA ARG A 248 -24.83 34.79 5.41
C ARG A 248 -23.88 33.95 4.56
N GLY A 249 -24.41 33.15 3.63
CA GLY A 249 -23.58 32.30 2.77
C GLY A 249 -22.54 33.12 2.00
N LEU A 250 -22.94 34.29 1.51
CA LEU A 250 -22.04 35.23 0.83
C LEU A 250 -21.02 35.85 1.77
N ARG A 251 -21.44 36.35 2.94
CA ARG A 251 -20.52 36.96 3.92
C ARG A 251 -19.47 35.96 4.43
N ASN A 252 -19.86 34.70 4.62
CA ASN A 252 -18.97 33.67 5.16
C ASN A 252 -18.16 32.96 4.07
N ASN A 253 -18.26 33.37 2.79
CA ASN A 253 -17.72 32.63 1.64
C ASN A 253 -18.16 31.15 1.62
N ASN A 254 -19.36 30.87 2.13
CA ASN A 254 -19.93 29.54 2.33
C ASN A 254 -21.23 29.41 1.52
N PRO A 255 -21.15 29.24 0.20
CA PRO A 255 -22.31 29.35 -0.68
C PRO A 255 -23.28 28.17 -0.56
N GLY A 256 -22.84 27.04 -0.01
CA GLY A 256 -23.69 25.90 0.32
C GLY A 256 -24.28 25.91 1.73
N ASN A 257 -24.02 26.96 2.54
CA ASN A 257 -24.36 27.00 3.97
C ASN A 257 -23.93 25.72 4.72
N ILE A 258 -22.70 25.28 4.49
CA ILE A 258 -22.12 24.07 5.09
C ILE A 258 -21.80 24.32 6.56
N GLU A 259 -22.15 23.37 7.42
CA GLU A 259 -21.84 23.45 8.86
C GLU A 259 -20.33 23.32 9.13
N ALA A 260 -19.89 23.95 10.20
CA ALA A 260 -18.57 23.68 10.76
C ALA A 260 -18.61 22.31 11.44
N GLY A 261 -17.79 21.36 10.97
CA GLY A 261 -17.65 20.03 11.58
C GLY A 261 -16.61 19.99 12.69
N SER A 262 -16.40 18.81 13.26
CA SER A 262 -15.30 18.54 14.19
C SER A 262 -13.92 18.74 13.54
N ASN A 263 -13.82 18.43 12.25
CA ASN A 263 -12.62 18.65 11.44
C ASN A 263 -12.84 19.87 10.52
N PRO A 264 -11.90 20.81 10.45
CA PRO A 264 -12.03 21.98 9.58
C PRO A 264 -11.88 21.58 8.11
N TRP A 265 -12.66 22.20 7.23
CA TRP A 265 -12.44 22.10 5.78
C TRP A 265 -11.12 22.78 5.36
N GLU A 266 -10.56 22.39 4.23
CA GLU A 266 -9.50 23.11 3.54
C GLU A 266 -10.04 24.49 3.12
N GLY A 267 -9.34 25.55 3.53
CA GLY A 267 -9.81 26.92 3.36
C GLY A 267 -10.70 27.45 4.47
N GLN A 268 -11.10 26.64 5.46
CA GLN A 268 -11.91 27.14 6.57
C GLN A 268 -11.06 28.03 7.49
N THR A 269 -11.51 29.27 7.69
CA THR A 269 -10.85 30.29 8.52
C THR A 269 -11.55 30.50 9.86
N GLY A 270 -12.76 29.97 10.03
CA GLY A 270 -13.51 30.06 11.28
C GLY A 270 -14.93 29.50 11.16
N SER A 271 -15.80 29.92 12.07
CA SER A 271 -17.24 29.68 12.02
C SER A 271 -18.00 30.90 12.55
N ASP A 272 -19.27 31.03 12.16
CA ASP A 272 -20.20 32.01 12.75
C ASP A 272 -20.97 31.43 13.95
N GLY A 273 -20.38 30.43 14.60
CA GLY A 273 -20.99 29.63 15.66
C GLY A 273 -21.53 28.29 15.16
N ARG A 274 -22.10 28.24 13.95
CA ARG A 274 -22.67 27.00 13.38
C ARG A 274 -22.16 26.69 11.97
N PHE A 275 -22.05 27.70 11.12
CA PHE A 275 -21.64 27.52 9.73
C PHE A 275 -20.16 27.82 9.56
N ALA A 276 -19.50 27.07 8.67
CA ALA A 276 -18.11 27.32 8.32
C ALA A 276 -17.96 28.71 7.67
N THR A 277 -16.83 29.37 7.93
CA THR A 277 -16.38 30.56 7.20
C THR A 277 -15.12 30.20 6.42
N PHE A 278 -15.07 30.56 5.14
CA PHE A 278 -13.98 30.20 4.23
C PHE A 278 -13.13 31.41 3.83
N ALA A 279 -11.87 31.15 3.49
CA ALA A 279 -10.93 32.16 3.00
C ALA A 279 -11.42 32.83 1.71
N THR A 280 -11.97 32.04 0.78
CA THR A 280 -12.53 32.53 -0.49
C THR A 280 -13.80 31.76 -0.89
N PRO A 281 -14.64 32.31 -1.77
CA PRO A 281 -15.82 31.60 -2.27
C PRO A 281 -15.50 30.25 -2.92
N GLU A 282 -14.38 30.15 -3.63
CA GLU A 282 -13.93 28.92 -4.30
C GLU A 282 -13.66 27.80 -3.29
N HIS A 283 -13.16 28.12 -2.08
CA HIS A 283 -13.01 27.16 -1.00
C HIS A 283 -14.37 26.65 -0.48
N GLY A 284 -15.36 27.53 -0.36
CA GLY A 284 -16.72 27.13 0.01
C GLY A 284 -17.40 26.27 -1.07
N ILE A 285 -17.19 26.59 -2.35
CA ILE A 285 -17.66 25.77 -3.49
C ILE A 285 -16.95 24.42 -3.51
N ARG A 286 -15.64 24.39 -3.22
CA ARG A 286 -14.85 23.16 -3.09
C ARG A 286 -15.40 22.27 -1.98
N ALA A 287 -15.66 22.83 -0.80
CA ALA A 287 -16.25 22.09 0.32
C ALA A 287 -17.65 21.54 -0.05
N LEU A 288 -18.47 22.32 -0.74
CA LEU A 288 -19.77 21.87 -1.26
C LEU A 288 -19.59 20.68 -2.20
N GLY A 289 -18.69 20.80 -3.18
CA GLY A 289 -18.41 19.71 -4.12
C GLY A 289 -17.89 18.44 -3.45
N LYS A 290 -16.95 18.57 -2.50
CA LYS A 290 -16.42 17.46 -1.70
C LYS A 290 -17.51 16.75 -0.91
N ASN A 291 -18.46 17.51 -0.36
CA ASN A 291 -19.58 16.94 0.38
C ASN A 291 -20.51 16.11 -0.52
N LEU A 292 -20.83 16.61 -1.72
CA LEU A 292 -21.64 15.90 -2.71
C LEU A 292 -20.93 14.64 -3.24
N LEU A 293 -19.62 14.71 -3.45
CA LEU A 293 -18.81 13.54 -3.78
C LEU A 293 -18.85 12.49 -2.66
N SER A 294 -18.87 12.90 -1.39
CA SER A 294 -19.06 11.97 -0.26
C SER A 294 -20.45 11.31 -0.29
N TYR A 295 -21.49 12.08 -0.59
CA TYR A 295 -22.85 11.56 -0.69
C TYR A 295 -22.96 10.48 -1.78
N GLN A 296 -22.40 10.71 -2.97
CA GLN A 296 -22.38 9.70 -4.03
C GLN A 296 -21.59 8.44 -3.61
N ARG A 297 -20.45 8.58 -2.90
CA ARG A 297 -19.71 7.41 -2.37
C ARG A 297 -20.55 6.58 -1.39
N GLN A 298 -21.43 7.23 -0.64
CA GLN A 298 -22.36 6.58 0.29
C GLN A 298 -23.61 6.02 -0.39
N GLY A 299 -23.82 6.33 -1.67
CA GLY A 299 -24.91 5.81 -2.47
C GLY A 299 -26.09 6.75 -2.66
N TYR A 300 -25.94 8.03 -2.34
CA TYR A 300 -26.93 9.07 -2.63
C TYR A 300 -26.54 9.70 -3.97
N ASP A 301 -27.08 9.19 -5.06
CA ASP A 301 -26.69 9.59 -6.41
C ASP A 301 -27.85 10.08 -7.27
N THR A 302 -29.07 10.10 -6.76
CA THR A 302 -30.20 10.76 -7.43
C THR A 302 -30.44 12.16 -6.86
N VAL A 303 -31.13 13.02 -7.61
CA VAL A 303 -31.53 14.35 -7.09
C VAL A 303 -32.36 14.20 -5.82
N SER A 304 -33.29 13.25 -5.82
CA SER A 304 -34.17 12.96 -4.69
C SER A 304 -33.38 12.57 -3.43
N GLU A 305 -32.45 11.62 -3.54
CA GLU A 305 -31.62 11.16 -2.41
C GLU A 305 -30.69 12.26 -1.90
N ILE A 306 -30.03 12.97 -2.82
CA ILE A 306 -29.13 14.08 -2.47
C ILE A 306 -29.90 15.15 -1.72
N VAL A 307 -31.07 15.60 -2.21
CA VAL A 307 -31.87 16.64 -1.56
C VAL A 307 -32.42 16.17 -0.21
N ASN A 308 -32.97 14.95 -0.13
CA ASN A 308 -33.52 14.45 1.13
C ASN A 308 -32.44 14.25 2.21
N ARG A 309 -31.19 13.99 1.81
CA ARG A 309 -30.05 13.98 2.73
C ARG A 309 -29.53 15.38 3.06
N TRP A 310 -29.45 16.26 2.05
CA TRP A 310 -28.93 17.62 2.19
C TRP A 310 -29.87 18.50 3.02
N ALA A 311 -31.17 18.46 2.72
CA ALA A 311 -32.20 19.31 3.29
C ALA A 311 -33.45 18.49 3.66
N PRO A 312 -33.41 17.64 4.70
CA PRO A 312 -34.50 16.73 5.03
C PRO A 312 -35.79 17.48 5.37
N ALA A 313 -36.94 16.90 4.99
CA ALA A 313 -38.27 17.49 5.24
C ALA A 313 -38.60 17.62 6.74
N SER A 314 -38.01 16.77 7.60
CA SER A 314 -38.14 16.84 9.06
C SER A 314 -37.73 18.20 9.64
N ASP A 315 -36.88 18.93 8.94
CA ASP A 315 -36.33 20.21 9.37
C ASP A 315 -37.15 21.40 8.83
N GLY A 316 -38.35 21.14 8.28
CA GLY A 316 -39.23 22.15 7.71
C GLY A 316 -38.88 22.56 6.28
N ASN A 317 -38.06 21.77 5.58
CA ASN A 317 -37.69 22.02 4.18
C ASN A 317 -38.78 21.56 3.21
N ASN A 318 -38.99 22.34 2.14
CA ASN A 318 -39.80 21.91 1.01
C ASN A 318 -38.92 21.16 0.00
N THR A 319 -38.69 19.87 0.27
CA THR A 319 -37.86 18.99 -0.55
C THR A 319 -38.39 18.86 -1.98
N ASP A 320 -39.70 18.78 -2.18
CA ASP A 320 -40.32 18.67 -3.50
C ASP A 320 -40.00 19.86 -4.41
N ALA A 321 -40.12 21.08 -3.89
CA ALA A 321 -39.78 22.29 -4.63
C ALA A 321 -38.29 22.36 -4.96
N TYR A 322 -37.44 21.88 -4.05
CA TYR A 322 -35.99 21.84 -4.23
C TYR A 322 -35.58 20.80 -5.30
N ILE A 323 -36.10 19.57 -5.20
CA ILE A 323 -35.90 18.50 -6.20
C ILE A 323 -36.32 19.00 -7.57
N LYS A 324 -37.51 19.59 -7.70
CA LYS A 324 -38.00 20.13 -8.98
C LYS A 324 -37.08 21.21 -9.56
N ALA A 325 -36.56 22.10 -8.73
CA ALA A 325 -35.64 23.14 -9.16
C ALA A 325 -34.30 22.56 -9.66
N LEU A 326 -33.74 21.57 -8.96
CA LEU A 326 -32.50 20.92 -9.35
C LEU A 326 -32.67 20.05 -10.60
N CYS A 327 -33.74 19.25 -10.70
CA CYS A 327 -34.08 18.49 -11.89
C CYS A 327 -34.18 19.40 -13.12
N SER A 328 -34.84 20.55 -13.00
CA SER A 328 -34.94 21.53 -14.08
C SER A 328 -33.59 22.16 -14.45
N ALA A 329 -32.69 22.36 -13.49
CA ALA A 329 -31.36 22.94 -13.75
C ALA A 329 -30.41 21.93 -14.39
N LEU A 330 -30.53 20.65 -14.03
CA LEU A 330 -29.67 19.56 -14.49
C LEU A 330 -30.20 18.86 -15.76
N GLY A 331 -31.50 18.99 -16.05
CA GLY A 331 -32.13 18.30 -17.17
C GLY A 331 -32.33 16.80 -16.95
N VAL A 332 -32.54 16.37 -15.70
CA VAL A 332 -32.71 14.96 -15.30
C VAL A 332 -34.00 14.74 -14.49
N GLY A 333 -34.48 13.51 -14.43
CA GLY A 333 -35.53 13.06 -13.51
C GLY A 333 -35.08 13.03 -12.04
N ALA A 334 -36.03 12.95 -11.12
CA ALA A 334 -35.75 12.96 -9.68
C ALA A 334 -34.96 11.72 -9.22
N ASP A 335 -35.21 10.58 -9.85
CA ASP A 335 -34.66 9.26 -9.54
C ASP A 335 -33.64 8.79 -10.60
N ASP A 336 -33.28 9.66 -11.54
CA ASP A 336 -32.23 9.38 -12.52
C ASP A 336 -30.85 9.41 -11.82
N PRO A 337 -29.99 8.40 -12.03
CA PRO A 337 -28.63 8.41 -11.50
C PRO A 337 -27.82 9.60 -12.01
N LEU A 338 -27.21 10.35 -11.09
CA LEU A 338 -26.27 11.44 -11.37
C LEU A 338 -24.83 10.98 -11.20
N ASP A 339 -23.98 11.36 -12.15
CA ASP A 339 -22.53 11.23 -12.02
C ASP A 339 -21.92 12.57 -11.58
N VAL A 340 -21.75 12.76 -10.27
CA VAL A 340 -21.08 13.94 -9.69
C VAL A 340 -19.55 13.85 -9.73
N SER A 341 -18.98 12.77 -10.30
CA SER A 341 -17.55 12.77 -10.66
C SER A 341 -17.29 13.53 -11.96
N ASN A 342 -18.32 13.74 -12.77
CA ASN A 342 -18.27 14.60 -13.94
C ASN A 342 -18.23 16.08 -13.50
N PRO A 343 -17.19 16.86 -13.89
CA PRO A 343 -17.05 18.26 -13.49
C PRO A 343 -18.26 19.12 -13.86
N LYS A 344 -18.90 18.89 -15.02
CA LYS A 344 -20.05 19.68 -15.47
C LYS A 344 -21.29 19.40 -14.63
N THR A 345 -21.56 18.13 -14.35
CA THR A 345 -22.67 17.70 -13.50
C THR A 345 -22.51 18.27 -12.10
N LEU A 346 -21.31 18.14 -11.52
CA LEU A 346 -21.00 18.67 -10.19
C LEU A 346 -21.12 20.19 -10.14
N ALA A 347 -20.61 20.92 -11.15
CA ALA A 347 -20.73 22.37 -11.22
C ALA A 347 -22.18 22.83 -11.33
N ALA A 348 -22.99 22.18 -12.17
CA ALA A 348 -24.41 22.50 -12.31
C ALA A 348 -25.20 22.19 -11.02
N LEU A 349 -24.89 21.08 -10.34
CA LEU A 349 -25.50 20.73 -9.06
C LEU A 349 -25.11 21.73 -7.96
N CYS A 350 -23.82 22.07 -7.84
CA CYS A 350 -23.35 23.12 -6.95
C CYS A 350 -24.06 24.44 -7.22
N ALA A 351 -24.12 24.89 -8.47
CA ALA A 351 -24.79 26.14 -8.85
C ALA A 351 -26.30 26.11 -8.49
N GLY A 352 -26.97 24.99 -8.71
CA GLY A 352 -28.37 24.79 -8.34
C GLY A 352 -28.59 24.89 -6.82
N ILE A 353 -27.72 24.24 -6.03
CA ILE A 353 -27.75 24.34 -4.56
C ILE A 353 -27.51 25.78 -4.12
N VAL A 354 -26.46 26.43 -4.62
CA VAL A 354 -26.13 27.82 -4.29
C VAL A 354 -27.29 28.77 -4.61
N LYS A 355 -27.95 28.59 -5.76
CA LYS A 355 -29.12 29.38 -6.16
C LYS A 355 -30.28 29.20 -5.19
N HIS A 356 -30.53 27.97 -4.75
CA HIS A 356 -31.59 27.67 -3.79
C HIS A 356 -31.26 28.28 -2.42
N GLU A 357 -30.01 28.15 -1.97
CA GLU A 357 -29.55 28.62 -0.67
C GLU A 357 -29.49 30.15 -0.54
N ASN A 358 -29.09 30.84 -1.61
CA ASN A 358 -28.84 32.28 -1.57
C ASN A 358 -29.84 33.10 -2.40
N GLY A 359 -30.82 32.44 -3.04
CA GLY A 359 -31.77 33.07 -3.96
C GLY A 359 -31.17 33.52 -5.31
N SER A 360 -29.85 33.49 -5.45
CA SER A 360 -29.10 33.82 -6.66
C SER A 360 -27.77 33.06 -6.69
N VAL A 361 -27.07 33.09 -7.82
CA VAL A 361 -25.70 32.61 -7.95
C VAL A 361 -24.80 33.82 -8.21
N PRO A 362 -24.24 34.48 -7.18
CA PRO A 362 -23.43 35.67 -7.35
C PRO A 362 -21.95 35.35 -7.63
N TYR A 363 -21.69 34.24 -8.32
CA TYR A 363 -20.36 33.75 -8.66
C TYR A 363 -20.25 33.56 -10.17
N SER A 364 -19.07 33.85 -10.72
CA SER A 364 -18.82 33.58 -12.14
C SER A 364 -18.73 32.07 -12.41
N ALA A 365 -18.87 31.69 -13.67
CA ALA A 365 -18.62 30.31 -14.11
C ALA A 365 -17.21 29.85 -13.70
N ASP A 366 -16.21 30.71 -13.90
CA ASP A 366 -14.81 30.42 -13.54
C ASP A 366 -14.63 30.13 -12.05
N GLN A 367 -15.32 30.86 -11.15
CA GLN A 367 -15.25 30.61 -9.71
C GLN A 367 -15.87 29.26 -9.32
N LEU A 368 -17.01 28.93 -9.94
CA LEU A 368 -17.67 27.63 -9.77
C LEU A 368 -16.77 26.49 -10.26
N GLU A 369 -16.23 26.63 -11.48
CA GLU A 369 -15.32 25.64 -12.07
C GLU A 369 -14.04 25.48 -11.27
N THR A 370 -13.48 26.57 -10.74
CA THR A 370 -12.28 26.54 -9.89
C THR A 370 -12.52 25.75 -8.61
N GLY A 371 -13.62 26.03 -7.89
CA GLY A 371 -13.97 25.28 -6.68
C GLY A 371 -14.30 23.81 -6.95
N VAL A 372 -15.03 23.53 -8.03
CA VAL A 372 -15.40 22.15 -8.44
C VAL A 372 -14.18 21.35 -8.88
N SER A 373 -13.28 21.95 -9.66
CA SER A 373 -12.02 21.32 -10.08
C SER A 373 -11.15 21.00 -8.87
N ALA A 374 -11.11 21.89 -7.87
CA ALA A 374 -10.41 21.64 -6.62
C ALA A 374 -11.07 20.51 -5.80
N ALA A 375 -12.41 20.42 -5.79
CA ALA A 375 -13.13 19.34 -5.11
C ALA A 375 -12.80 17.96 -5.71
N LEU A 376 -12.66 17.90 -7.04
CA LEU A 376 -12.26 16.72 -7.81
C LEU A 376 -10.75 16.43 -7.73
N GLY A 377 -9.96 17.31 -7.11
CA GLY A 377 -8.51 17.18 -7.01
C GLY A 377 -7.74 17.48 -8.31
N LEU A 378 -8.39 18.11 -9.29
CA LEU A 378 -7.77 18.51 -10.56
C LEU A 378 -6.89 19.75 -10.42
N THR A 379 -7.25 20.63 -9.49
CA THR A 379 -6.51 21.86 -9.16
C THR A 379 -6.36 21.98 -7.64
N ASN A 380 -5.46 22.86 -7.19
CA ASN A 380 -5.30 23.20 -5.78
C ASN A 380 -5.64 24.67 -5.56
N LEU A 381 -6.25 24.96 -4.41
CA LEU A 381 -6.42 26.32 -3.92
C LEU A 381 -5.32 26.62 -2.91
N ASP A 382 -4.78 27.84 -2.96
CA ASP A 382 -3.87 28.31 -1.92
C ASP A 382 -4.65 28.44 -0.61
N SER A 383 -4.27 27.61 0.36
CA SER A 383 -5.07 27.37 1.55
C SER A 383 -4.36 27.84 2.80
N PRO A 384 -5.05 28.51 3.73
CA PRO A 384 -4.51 28.78 5.05
C PRO A 384 -4.20 27.47 5.77
N LYS A 385 -3.28 27.57 6.73
CA LYS A 385 -2.92 26.44 7.59
C LYS A 385 -4.14 25.92 8.36
N ARG A 386 -4.31 24.59 8.38
CA ARG A 386 -5.38 23.93 9.14
C ARG A 386 -4.91 23.59 10.55
N TYR A 387 -5.79 23.84 11.52
CA TYR A 387 -5.60 23.46 12.92
C TYR A 387 -6.66 22.43 13.29
N THR A 388 -6.21 21.21 13.50
CA THR A 388 -7.05 20.02 13.70
C THR A 388 -7.00 19.54 15.15
N GLY A 389 -6.12 20.11 15.97
CA GLY A 389 -5.86 19.67 17.33
C GLY A 389 -4.82 18.55 17.42
N ASN A 390 -4.35 18.02 16.29
CA ASN A 390 -3.18 17.14 16.26
C ASN A 390 -1.90 17.99 16.19
N ALA A 391 -1.08 17.98 17.24
CA ALA A 391 0.07 18.87 17.36
C ALA A 391 1.13 18.66 16.27
N ALA A 392 1.34 17.42 15.82
CA ALA A 392 2.30 17.11 14.76
C ALA A 392 1.81 17.62 13.39
N PHE A 393 0.55 17.37 13.06
CA PHE A 393 -0.09 17.90 11.85
C PHE A 393 -0.16 19.43 11.85
N ASP A 394 -0.56 20.02 12.98
CA ASP A 394 -0.66 21.46 13.19
C ASP A 394 0.73 22.13 13.25
N ALA A 395 1.82 21.38 13.36
CA ALA A 395 3.18 21.92 13.27
C ALA A 395 3.64 22.09 11.81
N MET A 396 3.18 21.23 10.89
CA MET A 396 3.55 21.24 9.47
C MET A 396 3.15 22.53 8.74
N SER A 397 3.80 22.82 7.61
CA SER A 397 3.36 23.88 6.70
C SER A 397 2.08 23.48 5.95
N PRO A 398 1.31 24.43 5.38
CA PRO A 398 0.11 24.10 4.59
C PRO A 398 0.41 23.12 3.44
N GLN A 399 1.53 23.28 2.75
CA GLN A 399 1.95 22.40 1.66
C GLN A 399 2.24 20.98 2.16
N MET A 400 2.91 20.85 3.31
CA MET A 400 3.19 19.56 3.94
C MET A 400 1.90 18.86 4.41
N GLN A 401 0.96 19.60 5.00
CA GLN A 401 -0.36 19.07 5.40
C GLN A 401 -1.11 18.49 4.19
N MET A 402 -1.14 19.22 3.07
CA MET A 402 -1.77 18.76 1.83
C MET A 402 -1.08 17.51 1.27
N GLN A 403 0.25 17.49 1.26
CA GLN A 403 1.01 16.32 0.81
C GLN A 403 0.72 15.09 1.68
N ALA A 404 0.67 15.24 3.00
CA ALA A 404 0.36 14.16 3.93
C ALA A 404 -1.03 13.56 3.67
N LEU A 405 -2.05 14.41 3.50
CA LEU A 405 -3.43 13.97 3.20
C LEU A 405 -3.55 13.26 1.86
N ARG A 406 -2.87 13.75 0.81
CA ARG A 406 -2.83 13.09 -0.50
C ARG A 406 -2.21 11.71 -0.40
N GLN A 407 -1.04 11.62 0.22
CA GLN A 407 -0.33 10.36 0.41
C GLN A 407 -1.15 9.37 1.25
N ALA A 408 -1.86 9.84 2.28
CA ALA A 408 -2.76 9.01 3.08
C ALA A 408 -3.95 8.48 2.26
N ASN A 409 -4.54 9.31 1.41
CA ASN A 409 -5.62 8.90 0.51
C ASN A 409 -5.16 7.89 -0.55
N GLU A 410 -3.97 8.07 -1.12
CA GLU A 410 -3.36 7.12 -2.05
C GLU A 410 -3.16 5.75 -1.40
N LEU A 411 -2.61 5.73 -0.17
CA LEU A 411 -2.45 4.49 0.60
C LEU A 411 -3.80 3.84 0.90
N ASN A 412 -4.80 4.61 1.36
CA ASN A 412 -6.15 4.09 1.59
C ASN A 412 -6.73 3.45 0.32
N ASN A 413 -6.55 4.07 -0.84
CA ASN A 413 -7.01 3.51 -2.12
C ASN A 413 -6.26 2.23 -2.49
N GLN A 414 -4.94 2.19 -2.30
CA GLN A 414 -4.13 0.99 -2.55
C GLN A 414 -4.55 -0.18 -1.65
N TYR A 415 -4.73 0.05 -0.35
CA TYR A 415 -5.19 -0.98 0.58
C TYR A 415 -6.60 -1.47 0.24
N ARG A 416 -7.52 -0.57 -0.15
CA ARG A 416 -8.86 -0.96 -0.62
C ARG A 416 -8.81 -1.84 -1.87
N GLN A 417 -7.96 -1.50 -2.85
CA GLN A 417 -7.78 -2.31 -4.06
C GLN A 417 -7.25 -3.70 -3.74
N GLN A 418 -6.18 -3.79 -2.93
CA GLN A 418 -5.62 -5.08 -2.49
C GLN A 418 -6.65 -5.93 -1.76
N TYR A 419 -7.44 -5.30 -0.87
CA TYR A 419 -8.50 -6.00 -0.14
C TYR A 419 -9.63 -6.46 -1.09
N ALA A 420 -10.01 -5.65 -2.08
CA ALA A 420 -11.00 -6.03 -3.08
C ALA A 420 -10.53 -7.23 -3.93
N GLU A 421 -9.25 -7.30 -4.28
CA GLU A 421 -8.66 -8.45 -5.00
C GLU A 421 -8.69 -9.74 -4.16
N GLN A 422 -8.30 -9.66 -2.88
CA GLN A 422 -8.38 -10.78 -1.96
C GLN A 422 -9.82 -11.27 -1.80
N LEU A 423 -10.75 -10.33 -1.60
CA LEU A 423 -12.18 -10.61 -1.49
C LEU A 423 -12.72 -11.27 -2.77
N SER A 424 -12.27 -10.83 -3.96
CA SER A 424 -12.71 -11.40 -5.23
C SER A 424 -12.40 -12.89 -5.35
N SER A 425 -11.28 -13.37 -4.80
CA SER A 425 -10.96 -14.80 -4.79
C SER A 425 -11.93 -15.58 -3.89
N VAL A 426 -12.19 -15.08 -2.68
CA VAL A 426 -13.14 -15.70 -1.74
C VAL A 426 -14.56 -15.73 -2.33
N VAL A 427 -14.98 -14.65 -2.99
CA VAL A 427 -16.26 -14.57 -3.69
C VAL A 427 -16.35 -15.63 -4.79
N LYS A 428 -15.31 -15.78 -5.61
CA LYS A 428 -15.30 -16.78 -6.70
C LYS A 428 -15.41 -18.21 -6.18
N ASP A 429 -14.69 -18.54 -5.12
CA ASP A 429 -14.74 -19.87 -4.50
C ASP A 429 -16.12 -20.12 -3.87
N ALA A 430 -16.69 -19.11 -3.22
CA ALA A 430 -18.03 -19.20 -2.65
C ALA A 430 -19.09 -19.41 -3.73
N TYR A 431 -19.02 -18.66 -4.84
CA TYR A 431 -19.93 -18.83 -5.98
C TYR A 431 -19.80 -20.23 -6.58
N SER A 432 -18.59 -20.75 -6.73
CA SER A 432 -18.35 -22.08 -7.29
C SER A 432 -18.92 -23.20 -6.39
N ALA A 433 -18.75 -23.09 -5.07
CA ALA A 433 -19.35 -24.03 -4.13
C ALA A 433 -20.89 -23.98 -4.17
N LEU A 434 -21.46 -22.77 -4.20
CA LEU A 434 -22.90 -22.56 -4.28
C LEU A 434 -23.47 -23.05 -5.62
N ASP A 435 -22.74 -22.89 -6.73
CA ASP A 435 -23.10 -23.44 -8.05
C ASP A 435 -23.21 -24.98 -8.05
N GLU A 436 -22.52 -25.65 -7.13
CA GLU A 436 -22.63 -27.10 -6.90
C GLU A 436 -23.58 -27.47 -5.74
N GLY A 437 -24.30 -26.50 -5.17
CA GLY A 437 -25.16 -26.70 -4.00
C GLY A 437 -24.41 -27.18 -2.76
N LEU A 438 -23.15 -26.77 -2.62
CA LEU A 438 -22.29 -27.07 -1.49
C LEU A 438 -22.19 -25.88 -0.54
N ARG A 439 -21.88 -26.15 0.72
CA ARG A 439 -21.61 -25.09 1.70
C ARG A 439 -20.18 -24.53 1.48
N PRO A 440 -20.02 -23.25 1.15
CA PRO A 440 -18.70 -22.65 0.98
C PRO A 440 -17.93 -22.61 2.31
N ALA A 441 -16.61 -22.75 2.23
CA ALA A 441 -15.73 -22.72 3.40
C ALA A 441 -15.67 -21.33 4.06
N GLN A 442 -15.75 -20.28 3.25
CA GLN A 442 -15.80 -18.89 3.68
C GLN A 442 -16.89 -18.14 2.92
N LEU A 443 -17.62 -17.29 3.63
CA LEU A 443 -18.64 -16.41 3.08
C LEU A 443 -18.26 -14.96 3.37
N PRO A 444 -18.10 -14.12 2.34
CA PRO A 444 -18.03 -12.67 2.50
C PRO A 444 -19.24 -12.13 3.28
N SER A 445 -19.01 -11.12 4.10
CA SER A 445 -20.06 -10.33 4.75
C SER A 445 -20.35 -9.04 3.97
N GLU A 446 -21.46 -8.38 4.30
CA GLU A 446 -21.78 -7.05 3.78
C GLU A 446 -20.65 -6.04 4.06
N ALA A 447 -20.08 -6.08 5.27
CA ALA A 447 -18.98 -5.21 5.66
C ALA A 447 -17.72 -5.43 4.81
N ASP A 448 -17.46 -6.66 4.35
CA ASP A 448 -16.35 -6.96 3.46
C ASP A 448 -16.58 -6.31 2.09
N PHE A 449 -17.78 -6.45 1.53
CA PHE A 449 -18.13 -5.82 0.26
C PHE A 449 -18.09 -4.29 0.32
N ILE A 450 -18.60 -3.69 1.41
CA ILE A 450 -18.56 -2.24 1.64
C ILE A 450 -17.13 -1.74 1.79
N ARG A 451 -16.27 -2.47 2.51
CA ARG A 451 -14.86 -2.08 2.67
C ARG A 451 -14.10 -2.13 1.35
N ALA A 452 -14.38 -3.14 0.53
CA ALA A 452 -13.74 -3.33 -0.77
C ALA A 452 -14.24 -2.35 -1.85
N ASN A 453 -15.53 -2.01 -1.85
CA ASN A 453 -16.17 -1.33 -2.99
C ASN A 453 -16.88 -0.02 -2.62
N GLY A 454 -16.88 0.36 -1.34
CA GLY A 454 -17.71 1.44 -0.80
C GLY A 454 -19.16 0.99 -0.50
N PRO A 455 -19.92 1.79 0.26
CA PRO A 455 -21.27 1.44 0.73
C PRO A 455 -22.23 0.96 -0.36
N ARG A 456 -22.37 1.71 -1.46
CA ARG A 456 -23.35 1.37 -2.51
C ARG A 456 -23.01 0.12 -3.30
N VAL A 457 -21.84 0.12 -3.94
CA VAL A 457 -21.39 -1.03 -4.75
C VAL A 457 -21.22 -2.26 -3.85
N GLY A 458 -20.80 -2.05 -2.60
CA GLY A 458 -20.73 -3.07 -1.59
C GLY A 458 -22.10 -3.68 -1.27
N ALA A 459 -23.11 -2.86 -0.99
CA ALA A 459 -24.48 -3.32 -0.73
C ALA A 459 -25.10 -4.06 -1.92
N LEU A 460 -24.89 -3.57 -3.15
CA LEU A 460 -25.34 -4.25 -4.37
C LEU A 460 -24.68 -5.63 -4.55
N LYS A 461 -23.36 -5.71 -4.35
CA LYS A 461 -22.62 -6.99 -4.39
C LYS A 461 -23.07 -7.94 -3.27
N TRP A 462 -23.39 -7.41 -2.10
CA TRP A 462 -23.94 -8.20 -0.99
C TRP A 462 -25.33 -8.76 -1.32
N GLN A 463 -26.21 -7.93 -1.91
CA GLN A 463 -27.52 -8.38 -2.39
C GLN A 463 -27.38 -9.49 -3.44
N ASP A 464 -26.44 -9.35 -4.38
CA ASP A 464 -26.16 -10.39 -5.35
C ASP A 464 -25.64 -11.69 -4.70
N MET A 465 -24.75 -11.57 -3.71
CA MET A 465 -24.26 -12.72 -2.94
C MET A 465 -25.39 -13.43 -2.16
N GLN A 466 -26.32 -12.68 -1.57
CA GLN A 466 -27.51 -13.25 -0.91
C GLN A 466 -28.36 -14.06 -1.89
N ALA A 467 -28.59 -13.54 -3.10
CA ALA A 467 -29.30 -14.27 -4.15
C ALA A 467 -28.53 -15.53 -4.61
N GLN A 468 -27.19 -15.47 -4.67
CA GLN A 468 -26.36 -16.65 -4.95
C GLN A 468 -26.45 -17.71 -3.85
N ILE A 469 -26.49 -17.31 -2.58
CA ILE A 469 -26.67 -18.23 -1.44
C ILE A 469 -28.02 -18.95 -1.53
N GLN A 470 -29.09 -18.21 -1.82
CA GLN A 470 -30.43 -18.79 -2.02
C GLN A 470 -30.44 -19.78 -3.18
N TYR A 471 -29.85 -19.40 -4.32
CA TYR A 471 -29.69 -20.29 -5.47
C TYR A 471 -28.93 -21.58 -5.09
N GLY A 472 -27.79 -21.49 -4.39
CA GLY A 472 -27.06 -22.67 -3.97
C GLY A 472 -27.83 -23.56 -2.99
N GLY A 473 -28.64 -22.97 -2.10
CA GLY A 473 -29.56 -23.73 -1.25
C GLY A 473 -30.58 -24.53 -2.05
N VAL A 474 -31.13 -23.95 -3.12
CA VAL A 474 -32.04 -24.63 -4.05
C VAL A 474 -31.34 -25.77 -4.79
N ILE A 475 -30.14 -25.54 -5.32
CA ILE A 475 -29.34 -26.61 -5.96
C ILE A 475 -29.06 -27.75 -4.99
N GLY A 476 -28.73 -27.45 -3.74
CA GLY A 476 -28.50 -28.44 -2.69
C GLY A 476 -29.74 -29.28 -2.41
N ALA A 477 -30.89 -28.63 -2.16
CA ALA A 477 -32.15 -29.32 -1.90
C ALA A 477 -32.64 -30.16 -3.09
N ALA A 478 -32.38 -29.69 -4.31
CA ALA A 478 -32.82 -30.35 -5.53
C ALA A 478 -32.17 -31.72 -5.79
N LYS A 479 -31.04 -32.03 -5.14
CA LYS A 479 -30.34 -33.32 -5.28
C LYS A 479 -31.21 -34.50 -4.84
N ASP A 480 -32.07 -34.29 -3.83
CA ASP A 480 -32.91 -35.33 -3.25
C ASP A 480 -34.33 -35.36 -3.85
N LEU A 481 -34.63 -34.47 -4.81
CA LEU A 481 -35.96 -34.35 -5.41
C LEU A 481 -36.13 -35.27 -6.63
N THR A 482 -37.39 -35.54 -6.99
CA THR A 482 -37.74 -36.16 -8.27
C THR A 482 -37.68 -35.12 -9.41
N PRO A 483 -37.65 -35.56 -10.68
CA PRO A 483 -37.73 -34.64 -11.81
C PRO A 483 -38.94 -33.69 -11.77
N GLU A 484 -40.10 -34.17 -11.33
CA GLU A 484 -41.31 -33.34 -11.21
C GLU A 484 -41.14 -32.25 -10.13
N GLY A 485 -40.51 -32.60 -9.00
CA GLY A 485 -40.22 -31.63 -7.94
C GLY A 485 -39.22 -30.55 -8.39
N ARG A 486 -38.19 -30.93 -9.16
CA ARG A 486 -37.26 -29.99 -9.77
C ARG A 486 -37.93 -29.08 -10.79
N GLN A 487 -38.86 -29.60 -11.58
CA GLN A 487 -39.64 -28.82 -12.55
C GLN A 487 -40.54 -27.78 -11.87
N ASP A 488 -41.25 -28.15 -10.79
CA ASP A 488 -42.06 -27.21 -10.00
C ASP A 488 -41.22 -26.06 -9.43
N ILE A 489 -40.01 -26.35 -8.94
CA ILE A 489 -39.07 -25.32 -8.47
C ILE A 489 -38.67 -24.37 -9.62
N LEU A 490 -38.33 -24.88 -10.80
CA LEU A 490 -37.96 -24.06 -11.96
C LEU A 490 -39.08 -23.12 -12.38
N GLU A 491 -40.33 -23.58 -12.36
CA GLU A 491 -41.49 -22.77 -12.71
C GLU A 491 -41.74 -21.66 -11.69
N ARG A 492 -41.63 -21.96 -10.40
CA ARG A 492 -41.82 -20.99 -9.31
C ARG A 492 -40.74 -19.92 -9.26
N LEU A 493 -39.49 -20.28 -9.52
CA LEU A 493 -38.34 -19.37 -9.40
C LEU A 493 -38.00 -18.63 -10.69
N ARG A 494 -38.79 -18.80 -11.76
CA ARG A 494 -38.54 -18.12 -13.03
C ARG A 494 -38.70 -16.60 -12.87
N PRO A 495 -37.68 -15.79 -13.19
CA PRO A 495 -37.81 -14.34 -13.20
C PRO A 495 -38.89 -13.88 -14.20
N GLN A 496 -39.79 -13.00 -13.77
CA GLN A 496 -40.93 -12.54 -14.59
C GLN A 496 -40.92 -11.04 -14.88
N ASP A 497 -40.38 -10.22 -13.97
CA ASP A 497 -40.34 -8.77 -14.12
C ASP A 497 -39.00 -8.30 -14.70
N PRO A 498 -38.93 -7.86 -15.97
CA PRO A 498 -37.69 -7.41 -16.60
C PRO A 498 -37.13 -6.12 -15.98
N ASN A 499 -37.94 -5.37 -15.23
CA ASN A 499 -37.52 -4.14 -14.56
C ASN A 499 -37.07 -4.37 -13.11
N ALA A 500 -37.16 -5.60 -12.59
CA ALA A 500 -36.72 -5.90 -11.24
C ALA A 500 -35.20 -5.72 -11.08
N PRO A 501 -34.74 -5.17 -9.93
CA PRO A 501 -33.30 -5.07 -9.64
C PRO A 501 -32.60 -6.43 -9.75
N GLY A 502 -31.51 -6.48 -10.52
CA GLY A 502 -30.74 -7.71 -10.72
C GLY A 502 -31.41 -8.75 -11.62
N PHE A 503 -32.47 -8.40 -12.38
CA PHE A 503 -33.17 -9.33 -13.29
C PHE A 503 -32.22 -10.16 -14.16
N ALA A 504 -31.24 -9.52 -14.82
CA ALA A 504 -30.29 -10.21 -15.69
C ALA A 504 -29.46 -11.27 -14.94
N ALA A 505 -28.98 -10.97 -13.73
CA ALA A 505 -28.22 -11.91 -12.91
C ALA A 505 -29.10 -13.08 -12.43
N ASN A 506 -30.33 -12.79 -12.02
CA ASN A 506 -31.30 -13.80 -11.60
C ASN A 506 -31.73 -14.70 -12.76
N GLN A 507 -31.87 -14.15 -13.97
CA GLN A 507 -32.15 -14.92 -15.19
C GLN A 507 -31.00 -15.89 -15.50
N GLN A 508 -29.74 -15.45 -15.41
CA GLN A 508 -28.58 -16.33 -15.59
C GLN A 508 -28.53 -17.44 -14.54
N ARG A 509 -28.84 -17.15 -13.27
CA ARG A 509 -28.94 -18.17 -12.21
C ARG A 509 -30.02 -19.20 -12.53
N TRP A 510 -31.18 -18.74 -12.99
CA TRP A 510 -32.28 -19.64 -13.37
C TRP A 510 -31.89 -20.55 -14.56
N GLU A 511 -31.20 -20.02 -15.57
CA GLU A 511 -30.70 -20.82 -16.71
C GLU A 511 -29.66 -21.86 -16.26
N LYS A 512 -28.74 -21.47 -15.36
CA LYS A 512 -27.81 -22.42 -14.73
C LYS A 512 -28.55 -23.51 -13.94
N MET A 513 -29.57 -23.12 -13.18
CA MET A 513 -30.42 -24.06 -12.41
C MET A 513 -31.06 -25.09 -13.34
N GLN A 514 -31.66 -24.64 -14.45
CA GLN A 514 -32.29 -25.51 -15.43
C GLN A 514 -31.30 -26.53 -16.00
N SER A 515 -30.08 -26.07 -16.35
CA SER A 515 -29.03 -26.94 -16.85
C SER A 515 -28.60 -27.99 -15.82
N LYS A 516 -28.40 -27.58 -14.55
CA LYS A 516 -28.05 -28.49 -13.45
C LYS A 516 -29.16 -29.50 -13.17
N PHE A 517 -30.42 -29.07 -13.15
CA PHE A 517 -31.55 -29.96 -12.89
C PHE A 517 -31.68 -31.02 -13.98
N LYS A 518 -31.46 -30.65 -15.25
CA LYS A 518 -31.44 -31.62 -16.35
C LYS A 518 -30.34 -32.69 -16.18
N GLN A 519 -29.18 -32.31 -15.65
CA GLN A 519 -28.11 -33.26 -15.32
C GLN A 519 -28.55 -34.20 -14.19
N MET A 520 -29.09 -33.65 -13.11
CA MET A 520 -29.63 -34.42 -11.98
C MET A 520 -30.76 -35.37 -12.40
N ASP A 521 -31.64 -34.95 -13.31
CA ASP A 521 -32.72 -35.78 -13.85
C ASP A 521 -32.18 -36.97 -14.64
N THR A 522 -31.13 -36.73 -15.43
CA THR A 522 -30.47 -37.79 -16.20
C THR A 522 -29.83 -38.81 -15.26
N GLU A 523 -29.13 -38.35 -14.23
CA GLU A 523 -28.52 -39.22 -13.22
C GLU A 523 -29.58 -40.00 -12.41
N TRP A 524 -30.68 -39.35 -12.05
CA TRP A 524 -31.80 -39.96 -11.35
C TRP A 524 -32.43 -41.08 -12.17
N GLN A 525 -32.70 -40.85 -13.46
CA GLN A 525 -33.26 -41.87 -14.36
C GLN A 525 -32.31 -43.07 -14.53
N ALA A 526 -31.00 -42.82 -14.64
CA ALA A 526 -30.00 -43.88 -14.68
C ALA A 526 -29.99 -44.69 -13.38
N GLN A 527 -30.12 -44.04 -12.21
CA GLN A 527 -30.22 -44.74 -10.92
C GLN A 527 -31.51 -45.56 -10.83
N GLN A 528 -32.64 -45.06 -11.32
CA GLN A 528 -33.88 -45.85 -11.36
C GLN A 528 -33.72 -47.09 -12.24
N GLY A 529 -33.07 -46.97 -13.41
CA GLY A 529 -32.74 -48.13 -14.27
C GLY A 529 -31.90 -49.18 -13.53
N ARG A 530 -30.87 -48.75 -12.80
CA ARG A 530 -30.05 -49.64 -11.96
C ARG A 530 -30.87 -50.33 -10.87
N ASN A 531 -31.71 -49.59 -10.15
CA ASN A 531 -32.58 -50.15 -9.11
C ASN A 531 -33.58 -51.18 -9.68
N ARG A 532 -34.14 -50.91 -10.87
CA ARG A 532 -34.99 -51.86 -11.60
C ARG A 532 -34.23 -53.13 -11.97
N LEU A 533 -33.01 -53.01 -12.47
CA LEU A 533 -32.17 -54.16 -12.79
C LEU A 533 -31.86 -55.01 -11.55
N VAL A 534 -31.44 -54.40 -10.45
CA VAL A 534 -31.18 -55.13 -9.19
C VAL A 534 -32.44 -55.89 -8.74
N SER A 535 -33.60 -55.22 -8.78
CA SER A 535 -34.88 -55.85 -8.42
C SER A 535 -35.22 -57.02 -9.33
N SER A 536 -34.97 -56.87 -10.63
CA SER A 536 -35.16 -57.92 -11.65
C SER A 536 -34.23 -59.12 -11.40
N LEU A 537 -32.96 -58.89 -11.09
CA LEU A 537 -32.01 -59.96 -10.77
C LEU A 537 -32.34 -60.72 -9.46
N GLN A 538 -32.95 -60.02 -8.50
CA GLN A 538 -33.39 -60.62 -7.24
C GLN A 538 -34.70 -61.41 -7.38
N ASN A 539 -35.68 -60.85 -8.11
CA ASN A 539 -37.05 -61.36 -8.16
C ASN A 539 -37.40 -62.09 -9.47
N ASN A 540 -36.47 -62.21 -10.41
CA ASN A 540 -36.58 -62.96 -11.65
C ASN A 540 -37.75 -62.51 -12.55
N PHE A 541 -37.78 -61.22 -12.91
CA PHE A 541 -38.74 -60.68 -13.88
C PHE A 541 -38.04 -59.94 -15.03
N PRO A 542 -38.53 -60.04 -16.28
CA PRO A 542 -37.91 -59.38 -17.41
C PRO A 542 -38.12 -57.85 -17.37
N LEU A 543 -37.10 -57.11 -17.77
CA LEU A 543 -37.16 -55.67 -18.01
C LEU A 543 -37.69 -55.38 -19.42
N ASP A 544 -38.29 -54.20 -19.62
CA ASP A 544 -38.69 -53.74 -20.96
C ASP A 544 -37.45 -53.46 -21.82
N PRO A 545 -37.24 -54.19 -22.94
CA PRO A 545 -36.08 -54.02 -23.81
C PRO A 545 -36.10 -52.70 -24.60
N ASN A 546 -37.24 -52.01 -24.68
CA ASN A 546 -37.36 -50.71 -25.37
C ASN A 546 -37.02 -49.52 -24.46
N ASP A 547 -36.91 -49.71 -23.14
CA ASP A 547 -36.48 -48.69 -22.21
C ASP A 547 -34.95 -48.56 -22.23
N LYS A 548 -34.47 -47.43 -22.76
CA LYS A 548 -33.05 -47.12 -22.86
C LYS A 548 -32.35 -47.12 -21.50
N ASN A 549 -33.04 -46.78 -20.41
CA ASN A 549 -32.46 -46.77 -19.06
C ASN A 549 -32.25 -48.20 -18.54
N ASN A 550 -33.13 -49.14 -18.91
CA ASN A 550 -32.94 -50.55 -18.57
C ASN A 550 -31.73 -51.12 -19.33
N GLN A 551 -31.59 -50.81 -20.62
CA GLN A 551 -30.43 -51.24 -21.41
C GLN A 551 -29.13 -50.64 -20.86
N ALA A 552 -29.12 -49.33 -20.56
CA ALA A 552 -27.95 -48.67 -19.96
C ALA A 552 -27.57 -49.28 -18.60
N ALA A 553 -28.55 -49.66 -17.78
CA ALA A 553 -28.29 -50.32 -16.50
C ALA A 553 -27.65 -51.71 -16.69
N VAL A 554 -28.13 -52.49 -17.66
CA VAL A 554 -27.58 -53.82 -17.99
C VAL A 554 -26.17 -53.71 -18.55
N ASP A 555 -25.93 -52.74 -19.44
CA ASP A 555 -24.61 -52.47 -20.02
C ASP A 555 -23.60 -52.05 -18.96
N HIS A 556 -24.03 -51.23 -18.00
CA HIS A 556 -23.21 -50.79 -16.86
C HIS A 556 -22.89 -51.94 -15.91
N TYR A 557 -23.89 -52.76 -15.54
CA TYR A 557 -23.70 -53.94 -14.69
C TYR A 557 -22.74 -54.94 -15.36
N PHE A 558 -22.90 -55.20 -16.67
CA PHE A 558 -21.96 -56.04 -17.39
C PHE A 558 -20.54 -55.47 -17.33
N ALA A 559 -20.37 -54.17 -17.63
CA ALA A 559 -19.05 -53.54 -17.65
C ALA A 559 -18.34 -53.56 -16.29
N GLN A 560 -19.07 -53.42 -15.18
CA GLN A 560 -18.50 -53.38 -13.84
C GLN A 560 -18.35 -54.76 -13.19
N ASP A 561 -19.38 -55.60 -13.29
CA ASP A 561 -19.50 -56.82 -12.48
C ASP A 561 -19.15 -58.10 -13.24
N ILE A 562 -19.12 -58.07 -14.58
CA ILE A 562 -18.90 -59.27 -15.41
C ILE A 562 -17.66 -59.14 -16.29
N ALA A 563 -17.57 -58.06 -17.07
CA ALA A 563 -16.56 -57.85 -18.09
C ALA A 563 -15.10 -57.98 -17.59
N PRO A 564 -14.71 -57.50 -16.38
CA PRO A 564 -13.32 -57.57 -15.92
C PRO A 564 -12.75 -58.99 -15.81
N SER A 565 -13.60 -59.99 -15.61
CA SER A 565 -13.23 -61.41 -15.51
C SER A 565 -13.87 -62.28 -16.60
N PHE A 566 -14.53 -61.67 -17.57
CA PHE A 566 -15.29 -62.39 -18.58
C PHE A 566 -14.36 -63.01 -19.63
N SER A 567 -14.44 -64.33 -19.78
CA SER A 567 -13.88 -65.03 -20.94
C SER A 567 -14.95 -65.87 -21.64
N ILE A 568 -15.07 -65.73 -22.96
CA ILE A 568 -16.02 -66.52 -23.74
C ILE A 568 -15.65 -68.01 -23.78
N SER A 569 -14.38 -68.36 -23.52
CA SER A 569 -13.93 -69.75 -23.43
C SER A 569 -14.11 -70.37 -22.04
N ASP A 570 -14.46 -69.57 -21.02
CA ASP A 570 -14.70 -70.03 -19.67
C ASP A 570 -16.20 -70.31 -19.43
N PRO A 571 -16.59 -71.57 -19.13
CA PRO A 571 -17.97 -71.93 -18.84
C PRO A 571 -18.57 -71.17 -17.64
N GLN A 572 -17.76 -70.78 -16.66
CA GLN A 572 -18.27 -70.03 -15.49
C GLN A 572 -18.66 -68.60 -15.88
N SER A 573 -17.83 -67.93 -16.67
CA SER A 573 -18.11 -66.62 -17.28
C SER A 573 -19.38 -66.64 -18.15
N ILE A 574 -19.58 -67.68 -18.96
CA ILE A 574 -20.80 -67.88 -19.75
C ILE A 574 -22.04 -68.03 -18.85
N ASN A 575 -21.95 -68.84 -17.79
CA ASN A 575 -23.09 -69.08 -16.89
C ASN A 575 -23.46 -67.82 -16.08
N ALA A 576 -22.46 -67.01 -15.67
CA ALA A 576 -22.68 -65.74 -15.00
C ALA A 576 -23.45 -64.76 -15.91
N LEU A 577 -23.02 -64.66 -17.17
CA LEU A 577 -23.71 -63.85 -18.16
C LEU A 577 -25.12 -64.38 -18.48
N ALA A 578 -25.28 -65.69 -18.64
CA ALA A 578 -26.57 -66.33 -18.91
C ALA A 578 -27.57 -66.11 -17.77
N THR A 579 -27.09 -66.07 -16.53
CA THR A 579 -27.92 -65.77 -15.35
C THR A 579 -28.48 -64.35 -15.42
N VAL A 580 -27.64 -63.38 -15.77
CA VAL A 580 -28.03 -61.96 -15.86
C VAL A 580 -29.00 -61.75 -17.01
N THR A 581 -28.72 -62.31 -18.19
CA THR A 581 -29.59 -62.17 -19.37
C THR A 581 -30.92 -62.91 -19.19
N THR A 582 -30.93 -64.07 -18.53
CA THR A 582 -32.17 -64.82 -18.24
C THR A 582 -33.05 -64.04 -17.27
N LYS A 583 -32.49 -63.59 -16.15
CA LYS A 583 -33.24 -62.90 -15.09
C LYS A 583 -33.73 -61.52 -15.51
N SER A 584 -32.89 -60.76 -16.21
CA SER A 584 -33.25 -59.42 -16.71
C SER A 584 -34.03 -59.43 -18.01
N GLY A 585 -33.98 -60.51 -18.78
CA GLY A 585 -34.52 -60.56 -20.14
C GLY A 585 -33.80 -59.65 -21.13
N MET A 586 -32.63 -59.14 -20.79
CA MET A 586 -31.87 -58.20 -21.62
C MET A 586 -30.45 -58.69 -21.86
N ILE A 587 -29.97 -58.54 -23.09
CA ILE A 587 -28.58 -58.81 -23.45
C ILE A 587 -27.79 -57.49 -23.39
N PRO A 588 -26.64 -57.42 -22.69
CA PRO A 588 -25.75 -56.26 -22.75
C PRO A 588 -25.35 -55.94 -24.19
N THR A 589 -25.29 -54.67 -24.54
CA THR A 589 -24.95 -54.20 -25.90
C THR A 589 -23.58 -54.72 -26.33
N GLN A 590 -22.60 -54.77 -25.43
CA GLN A 590 -21.26 -55.30 -25.68
C GLN A 590 -21.31 -56.78 -26.07
N VAL A 591 -22.19 -57.55 -25.43
CA VAL A 591 -22.39 -58.98 -25.72
C VAL A 591 -23.12 -59.16 -27.04
N LYS A 592 -24.12 -58.33 -27.35
CA LYS A 592 -24.78 -58.33 -28.67
C LYS A 592 -23.76 -58.11 -29.79
N THR A 593 -22.90 -57.09 -29.64
CA THR A 593 -21.82 -56.81 -30.60
C THR A 593 -20.87 -58.00 -30.73
N MET A 594 -20.43 -58.58 -29.60
CA MET A 594 -19.55 -59.75 -29.59
C MET A 594 -20.16 -60.94 -30.34
N LEU A 595 -21.44 -61.24 -30.11
CA LEU A 595 -22.16 -62.32 -30.79
C LEU A 595 -22.31 -62.05 -32.28
N ASN A 596 -22.67 -60.82 -32.67
CA ASN A 596 -22.80 -60.46 -34.08
C ASN A 596 -21.45 -60.54 -34.82
N SER A 597 -20.36 -60.06 -34.21
CA SER A 597 -19.02 -60.19 -34.79
C SER A 597 -18.52 -61.63 -34.81
N GLY A 598 -18.83 -62.42 -33.78
CA GLY A 598 -18.45 -63.83 -33.73
C GLY A 598 -19.17 -64.68 -34.78
N ALA A 599 -20.38 -64.29 -35.17
CA ALA A 599 -21.19 -65.02 -36.16
C ALA A 599 -20.60 -65.00 -37.58
N THR A 600 -19.64 -64.11 -37.85
CA THR A 600 -18.89 -64.09 -39.12
C THR A 600 -17.63 -64.96 -39.09
N SER A 601 -17.29 -65.57 -37.95
CA SER A 601 -16.13 -66.44 -37.79
C SER A 601 -16.46 -67.89 -38.13
N ARG A 602 -15.43 -68.65 -38.57
CA ARG A 602 -15.47 -70.11 -38.69
C ARG A 602 -14.61 -70.82 -37.65
N ASP A 603 -13.99 -70.08 -36.73
CA ASP A 603 -13.16 -70.65 -35.68
C ASP A 603 -14.03 -71.37 -34.62
N PRO A 604 -13.95 -72.70 -34.51
CA PRO A 604 -14.79 -73.44 -33.55
C PRO A 604 -14.52 -73.06 -32.09
N THR A 605 -13.28 -72.66 -31.77
CA THR A 605 -12.89 -72.28 -30.41
C THR A 605 -13.58 -70.99 -29.93
N LEU A 606 -14.03 -70.15 -30.87
CA LEU A 606 -14.79 -68.94 -30.61
C LEU A 606 -16.31 -69.17 -30.77
N VAL A 607 -16.70 -69.86 -31.86
CA VAL A 607 -18.09 -69.99 -32.28
C VAL A 607 -18.87 -70.96 -31.39
N VAL A 608 -18.27 -72.08 -30.98
CA VAL A 608 -18.99 -73.09 -30.17
C VAL A 608 -19.35 -72.56 -28.78
N PRO A 609 -18.45 -71.89 -28.03
CA PRO A 609 -18.83 -71.28 -26.76
C PRO A 609 -19.90 -70.18 -26.89
N MET A 610 -19.85 -69.37 -27.96
CA MET A 610 -20.89 -68.36 -28.26
C MET A 610 -22.23 -69.00 -28.63
N ALA A 611 -22.22 -70.06 -29.42
CA ALA A 611 -23.41 -70.83 -29.77
C ALA A 611 -24.02 -71.51 -28.54
N LYS A 612 -23.20 -72.01 -27.62
CA LYS A 612 -23.64 -72.56 -26.34
C LYS A 612 -24.30 -71.49 -25.46
N PHE A 613 -23.71 -70.31 -25.36
CA PHE A 613 -24.32 -69.17 -24.65
C PHE A 613 -25.67 -68.77 -25.29
N TYR A 614 -25.71 -68.63 -26.62
CA TYR A 614 -26.94 -68.34 -27.36
C TYR A 614 -28.01 -69.41 -27.13
N GLY A 615 -27.65 -70.69 -27.19
CA GLY A 615 -28.56 -71.80 -26.93
C GLY A 615 -29.13 -71.79 -25.51
N GLN A 616 -28.28 -71.56 -24.50
CA GLN A 616 -28.72 -71.38 -23.11
C GLN A 616 -29.66 -70.18 -22.96
N LEU A 617 -29.39 -69.08 -23.65
CA LEU A 617 -30.26 -67.91 -23.66
C LEU A 617 -31.60 -68.21 -24.35
N PHE A 618 -31.59 -68.88 -25.49
CA PHE A 618 -32.79 -69.23 -26.24
C PHE A 618 -33.68 -70.20 -25.45
N ASP A 619 -33.09 -71.22 -24.80
CA ASP A 619 -33.82 -72.21 -24.01
C ASP A 619 -34.46 -71.57 -22.75
N ASN A 620 -33.78 -70.59 -22.13
CA ASN A 620 -34.24 -69.96 -20.88
C ASN A 620 -35.06 -68.67 -21.08
N ASN A 621 -34.79 -67.91 -22.14
CA ASN A 621 -35.46 -66.65 -22.45
C ASN A 621 -35.45 -66.36 -23.98
N PRO A 622 -36.35 -67.02 -24.75
CA PRO A 622 -36.41 -66.88 -26.20
C PRO A 622 -36.63 -65.43 -26.68
N ALA A 623 -37.34 -64.61 -25.89
CA ALA A 623 -37.62 -63.21 -26.22
C ALA A 623 -36.35 -62.35 -26.18
N ALA A 624 -35.44 -62.61 -25.22
CA ALA A 624 -34.15 -61.95 -25.17
C ALA A 624 -33.26 -62.34 -26.36
N ALA A 625 -33.23 -63.63 -26.70
CA ALA A 625 -32.49 -64.14 -27.86
C ALA A 625 -32.97 -63.52 -29.19
N ALA A 626 -34.27 -63.22 -29.31
CA ALA A 626 -34.87 -62.58 -30.48
C ALA A 626 -34.38 -61.14 -30.76
N THR A 627 -33.59 -60.55 -29.84
CA THR A 627 -33.01 -59.21 -30.01
C THR A 627 -31.69 -59.20 -30.82
N LEU A 628 -31.17 -60.37 -31.21
CA LEU A 628 -29.98 -60.50 -32.04
C LEU A 628 -30.30 -60.42 -33.54
N ASP A 629 -29.27 -60.23 -34.37
CA ASP A 629 -29.46 -60.21 -35.83
C ASP A 629 -29.95 -61.57 -36.34
N LYS A 630 -30.83 -61.57 -37.34
CA LYS A 630 -31.43 -62.80 -37.88
C LYS A 630 -30.40 -63.83 -38.34
N GLY A 631 -29.31 -63.38 -38.96
CA GLY A 631 -28.19 -64.24 -39.38
C GLY A 631 -27.44 -64.83 -38.18
N THR A 632 -27.15 -64.01 -37.17
CA THR A 632 -26.52 -64.43 -35.91
C THR A 632 -27.34 -65.52 -35.20
N MET A 633 -28.66 -65.31 -35.07
CA MET A 633 -29.58 -66.27 -34.46
C MET A 633 -29.61 -67.61 -35.21
N ALA A 634 -29.73 -67.55 -36.53
CA ALA A 634 -29.80 -68.74 -37.37
C ALA A 634 -28.48 -69.54 -37.35
N PHE A 635 -27.34 -68.85 -37.38
CA PHE A 635 -26.02 -69.47 -37.34
C PHE A 635 -25.76 -70.16 -35.99
N TYR A 636 -25.86 -69.42 -34.89
CA TYR A 636 -25.62 -69.98 -33.56
C TYR A 636 -26.64 -71.04 -33.16
N GLY A 637 -27.91 -70.88 -33.55
CA GLY A 637 -28.93 -71.92 -33.36
C GLY A 637 -28.55 -73.24 -34.02
N LYS A 638 -28.12 -73.21 -35.30
CA LYS A 638 -27.68 -74.43 -36.01
C LYS A 638 -26.41 -75.03 -35.41
N VAL A 639 -25.42 -74.22 -35.02
CA VAL A 639 -24.20 -74.72 -34.36
C VAL A 639 -24.58 -75.41 -33.03
N TYR A 640 -25.48 -74.79 -32.25
CA TYR A 640 -25.96 -75.35 -30.99
C TYR A 640 -26.71 -76.68 -31.19
N ASP A 641 -27.61 -76.76 -32.18
CA ASP A 641 -28.35 -77.97 -32.52
C ASP A 641 -27.41 -79.11 -32.97
N TYR A 642 -26.43 -78.81 -33.83
CA TYR A 642 -25.42 -79.79 -34.26
C TYR A 642 -24.53 -80.26 -33.12
N SER A 643 -24.12 -79.36 -32.23
CA SER A 643 -23.37 -79.70 -31.03
C SER A 643 -24.19 -80.62 -30.10
N ARG A 644 -25.48 -80.36 -29.88
CA ARG A 644 -26.38 -81.24 -29.11
C ARG A 644 -26.61 -82.61 -29.76
N ALA A 645 -26.53 -82.69 -31.09
CA ALA A 645 -26.63 -83.93 -31.86
C ALA A 645 -25.32 -84.75 -31.89
N GLY A 646 -24.25 -84.28 -31.24
CA GLY A 646 -22.96 -84.97 -31.17
C GLY A 646 -22.09 -84.83 -32.42
N VAL A 647 -22.35 -83.83 -33.26
CA VAL A 647 -21.50 -83.52 -34.43
C VAL A 647 -20.18 -82.91 -33.94
N PRO A 648 -19.01 -83.33 -34.47
CA PRO A 648 -17.72 -82.70 -34.18
C PRO A 648 -17.76 -81.17 -34.39
N GLU A 649 -17.14 -80.41 -33.48
CA GLU A 649 -17.24 -78.94 -33.39
C GLU A 649 -16.88 -78.21 -34.69
N ASP A 650 -15.80 -78.63 -35.35
CA ASP A 650 -15.35 -78.14 -36.65
C ASP A 650 -16.41 -78.31 -37.74
N LYS A 651 -17.00 -79.52 -37.82
CA LYS A 651 -18.05 -79.83 -38.78
C LYS A 651 -19.35 -79.10 -38.48
N ALA A 652 -19.71 -78.99 -37.20
CA ALA A 652 -20.91 -78.28 -36.76
C ALA A 652 -20.87 -76.81 -37.19
N VAL A 653 -19.72 -76.14 -37.01
CA VAL A 653 -19.52 -74.75 -37.40
C VAL A 653 -19.54 -74.58 -38.92
N ASP A 654 -18.80 -75.40 -39.68
CA ASP A 654 -18.77 -75.30 -41.14
C ASP A 654 -20.14 -75.60 -41.79
N MET A 655 -20.86 -76.61 -41.31
CA MET A 655 -22.21 -76.95 -41.79
C MET A 655 -23.21 -75.83 -41.51
N ALA A 656 -23.18 -75.25 -40.30
CA ALA A 656 -24.05 -74.14 -39.94
C ALA A 656 -23.72 -72.89 -40.76
N TYR A 657 -22.44 -72.57 -40.95
CA TYR A 657 -22.00 -71.39 -41.70
C TYR A 657 -22.47 -71.48 -43.16
N SER A 658 -22.27 -72.64 -43.78
CA SER A 658 -22.63 -72.89 -45.18
C SER A 658 -24.14 -72.89 -45.43
N GLN A 659 -24.97 -73.09 -44.40
CA GLN A 659 -26.42 -73.05 -44.54
C GLN A 659 -27.03 -71.68 -44.28
N VAL A 660 -26.31 -70.80 -43.57
CA VAL A 660 -26.84 -69.50 -43.13
C VAL A 660 -26.29 -68.37 -44.00
N PHE A 661 -25.05 -68.48 -44.45
CA PHE A 661 -24.33 -67.39 -45.12
C PHE A 661 -23.87 -67.74 -46.55
N GLN A 662 -24.07 -68.96 -47.02
CA GLN A 662 -23.81 -69.41 -48.39
C GLN A 662 -25.10 -69.98 -48.97
#